data_AF-A0A8J4X0R2-F1
#
_entry.id   AF-A0A8J4X0R2-F1
#
_cell.length_a   1.000
_cell.length_b   1.000
_cell.length_c   1.000
_cell.angle_alpha   90.00
_cell.angle_beta   90.00
_cell.angle_gamma   90.00
#
_symmetry.space_group_name_H-M   'P 1'
#
loop_
_entity.id
_entity.type
_entity.pdbx_description
1 polymer ?
#
loop_
_entity_poly.entity_id
_entity_poly.type
_entity_poly.pdbx_seq_one_letter_code
_entity_poly.pdbx_strand_id
1 'polypeptide(L)'
;IYKRGTERFLDLTWETLKKEVTLAVETELQSSVTEFEFSQEDYRMLQVEFWSKFYACCLQYQEALSTPLALHVDQATSMVCLLKKGLVSFLLPCFAVDHLYLCSDDCLSSEDETPVADEPELGMDVLQLVHCLRMVSECLQGEMVCVMDRAVEMLMSPERAAEQVLENLLANDNDNLIDDITNKLQDVRNPLAAMNALLRELDLETDLDAADTAPAHTGRSLSMRLSLSQLYSSSTAVSVACQAVCHMAMTRALICRDLLILQYLYLRLGNNVLLADSSHCLQLQQDLIPRCSHLLCCYHLIKQLSQTLASPVPLDTLDANLQHLSVLKLSDSAAVTTNRSVLSPQTVVELFYQNVAHKSIVLQLFGQRVSPESHITSLSWNQLISSVVHLLAQLLWPSNPNFMFPECMMGNCQYTQLQEYVRLIGPWCQANVGSCRFVLGQAYLACGEGQKALQCFQEAASEVEKEEFLMRLTGSEEDEAGNTAARLLYYNKVLRLLEDVGLPDLVIQLATLAVSEAVNDPRSQAALWTRIFKHHLDLGHNREAYEALTQNPDPSRQLDCLRQLVVVLCERAQLHDLVQFPYINLHEEVVGIIESRARAVDLMTHNYYELLYAFHINRHNYRKAGTVMFEYGMRLGREVRTLRGLQKQVNCYLSALNCLRLIRPEYAWIIQPATGPPCEKPGTSPKRNYDGDLAPPTVSRRIEILELKDLEKEYVLARCRLTLAQQDSSAAAIAGSASAVDIVSLLVQAGLFDTALSLCETFNLSLTPVFEGLAFKCIKLQYGSDQNQNEAWNWLSANQLPSLITTKESSATDEAWRLLASYLEKHPSQNAQHHRCVIDRLLSHGVPAPDWLLNAYKEVDAASLLRLYLNYDLLDSAAELVMEYVDALLGKGHQYFGIPTPLSATAPPIWLPYTSIDQLLHNLKESQTPNNLQ
;
A
#
# COMPACT_ATOMS: atom_id res chain seq x y z
N ILE A 1 24.30 10.52 -49.94
CA ILE A 1 25.58 11.25 -49.75
C ILE A 1 26.59 10.33 -49.08
N TYR A 2 26.33 9.88 -47.84
CA TYR A 2 27.23 8.99 -47.08
C TYR A 2 26.93 7.50 -47.18
N LYS A 3 25.76 7.12 -47.70
CA LYS A 3 25.42 5.72 -48.03
C LYS A 3 24.98 5.68 -49.49
N ARG A 4 25.65 4.86 -50.32
CA ARG A 4 25.28 4.61 -51.72
C ARG A 4 24.55 3.27 -51.80
N GLY A 5 23.21 3.32 -51.73
CA GLY A 5 22.34 2.15 -51.91
C GLY A 5 21.14 2.51 -52.79
N THR A 6 20.64 1.52 -53.55
CA THR A 6 19.44 1.66 -54.41
C THR A 6 18.12 1.48 -53.66
N GLU A 7 18.16 1.09 -52.39
CA GLU A 7 16.99 0.94 -51.53
C GLU A 7 16.45 2.32 -51.15
N ARG A 8 15.22 2.63 -51.59
CA ARG A 8 14.53 3.85 -51.20
C ARG A 8 13.93 3.64 -49.81
N PHE A 9 14.35 4.46 -48.85
CA PHE A 9 13.72 4.54 -47.53
C PHE A 9 12.34 5.22 -47.66
N LEU A 10 11.31 4.46 -48.04
CA LEU A 10 9.98 5.05 -48.32
C LEU A 10 9.08 5.14 -47.07
N ASP A 11 9.39 4.45 -45.97
CA ASP A 11 8.51 4.33 -44.80
C ASP A 11 9.26 4.36 -43.45
N LEU A 12 10.28 5.23 -43.29
CA LEU A 12 10.95 5.42 -42.00
C LEU A 12 10.21 6.46 -41.13
N THR A 13 10.16 6.22 -39.82
CA THR A 13 9.75 7.26 -38.86
C THR A 13 10.82 8.36 -38.79
N TRP A 14 10.44 9.58 -38.42
CA TRP A 14 11.40 10.69 -38.29
C TRP A 14 12.55 10.41 -37.31
N GLU A 15 12.28 9.69 -36.22
CA GLU A 15 13.31 9.30 -35.26
C GLU A 15 14.29 8.27 -35.84
N THR A 16 13.80 7.29 -36.59
CA THR A 16 14.66 6.30 -37.24
C THR A 16 15.48 6.95 -38.36
N LEU A 17 14.88 7.88 -39.11
CA LEU A 17 15.61 8.69 -40.09
C LEU A 17 16.72 9.51 -39.43
N LYS A 18 16.43 10.20 -38.31
CA LYS A 18 17.44 10.96 -37.56
C LYS A 18 18.60 10.05 -37.12
N LYS A 19 18.29 8.87 -36.56
CA LYS A 19 19.29 7.87 -36.13
C LYS A 19 20.13 7.33 -37.28
N GLU A 20 19.51 7.01 -38.41
CA GLU A 20 20.23 6.52 -39.61
C GLU A 20 21.15 7.61 -40.18
N VAL A 21 20.70 8.87 -40.21
CA VAL A 21 21.53 9.99 -40.66
C VAL A 21 22.71 10.22 -39.72
N THR A 22 22.48 10.25 -38.40
CA THR A 22 23.57 10.42 -37.42
C THR A 22 24.56 9.28 -37.52
N LEU A 23 24.09 8.03 -37.62
CA LEU A 23 24.95 6.86 -37.75
C LEU A 23 25.73 6.86 -39.08
N ALA A 24 25.12 7.29 -40.18
CA ALA A 24 25.81 7.41 -41.47
C ALA A 24 26.92 8.47 -41.43
N VAL A 25 26.69 9.61 -40.77
CA VAL A 25 27.73 10.64 -40.60
C VAL A 25 28.83 10.16 -39.65
N GLU A 26 28.47 9.53 -38.53
CA GLU A 26 29.42 9.01 -37.55
C GLU A 26 30.28 7.88 -38.11
N THR A 27 29.71 6.97 -38.90
CA THR A 27 30.47 5.86 -39.52
C THR A 27 31.50 6.36 -40.53
N GLU A 28 31.13 7.35 -41.36
CA GLU A 28 32.07 8.00 -42.27
C GLU A 28 33.15 8.76 -41.52
N LEU A 29 32.77 9.49 -40.46
CA LEU A 29 33.71 10.20 -39.61
C LEU A 29 34.71 9.23 -38.93
N GLN A 30 34.23 8.13 -38.35
CA GLN A 30 35.09 7.10 -37.75
C GLN A 30 36.02 6.46 -38.79
N SER A 31 35.55 6.26 -40.02
CA SER A 31 36.39 5.72 -41.10
C SER A 31 37.52 6.66 -41.53
N SER A 32 37.37 7.97 -41.29
CA SER A 32 38.37 8.98 -41.63
C SER A 32 39.46 9.17 -40.57
N VAL A 33 39.24 8.68 -39.33
CA VAL A 33 40.23 8.76 -38.25
C VAL A 33 41.23 7.60 -38.39
N THR A 34 42.42 7.89 -38.94
CA THR A 34 43.46 6.88 -39.20
C THR A 34 44.51 6.76 -38.08
N GLU A 35 44.54 7.69 -37.13
CA GLU A 35 45.55 7.78 -36.07
C GLU A 35 45.05 7.20 -34.73
N PHE A 36 45.94 6.56 -33.97
CA PHE A 36 45.63 5.88 -32.69
C PHE A 36 45.43 6.86 -31.51
N GLU A 37 46.02 8.06 -31.60
CA GLU A 37 45.78 9.18 -30.69
C GLU A 37 45.26 10.35 -31.52
N PHE A 38 44.07 10.85 -31.19
CA PHE A 38 43.38 11.87 -31.97
C PHE A 38 43.01 13.05 -31.07
N SER A 39 43.34 14.28 -31.47
CA SER A 39 43.05 15.45 -30.66
C SER A 39 41.54 15.75 -30.66
N GLN A 40 41.01 16.22 -29.53
CA GLN A 40 39.58 16.56 -29.42
C GLN A 40 39.20 17.72 -30.35
N GLU A 41 40.12 18.65 -30.60
CA GLU A 41 39.88 19.81 -31.47
C GLU A 41 39.82 19.40 -32.94
N ASP A 42 40.73 18.52 -33.39
CA ASP A 42 40.72 17.98 -34.76
C ASP A 42 39.45 17.14 -35.01
N TYR A 43 39.00 16.40 -33.99
CA TYR A 43 37.73 15.67 -34.04
C TYR A 43 36.53 16.57 -34.18
N ARG A 44 36.50 17.68 -33.43
CA ARG A 44 35.44 18.67 -33.55
C ARG A 44 35.44 19.33 -34.93
N MET A 45 36.60 19.66 -35.48
CA MET A 45 36.71 20.25 -36.82
C MET A 45 36.23 19.30 -37.90
N LEU A 46 36.60 18.02 -37.83
CA LEU A 46 36.07 16.99 -38.73
C LEU A 46 34.55 16.85 -38.60
N GLN A 47 34.01 16.82 -37.37
CA GLN A 47 32.56 16.78 -37.16
C GLN A 47 31.86 17.95 -37.87
N VAL A 48 32.37 19.17 -37.72
CA VAL A 48 31.82 20.35 -38.39
C VAL A 48 31.90 20.21 -39.92
N GLU A 49 33.01 19.71 -40.45
CA GLU A 49 33.17 19.49 -41.90
C GLU A 49 32.13 18.48 -42.45
N PHE A 50 32.00 17.31 -41.82
CA PHE A 50 31.06 16.28 -42.29
C PHE A 50 29.60 16.71 -42.15
N TRP A 51 29.23 17.38 -41.05
CA TRP A 51 27.88 17.90 -40.85
C TRP A 51 27.56 19.08 -41.76
N SER A 52 28.51 20.00 -41.99
CA SER A 52 28.32 21.12 -42.92
C SER A 52 28.15 20.64 -44.36
N LYS A 53 28.92 19.63 -44.78
CA LYS A 53 28.76 18.98 -46.09
C LYS A 53 27.40 18.29 -46.24
N PHE A 54 26.94 17.59 -45.20
CA PHE A 54 25.59 17.02 -45.18
C PHE A 54 24.53 18.10 -45.38
N TYR A 55 24.61 19.15 -44.55
CA TYR A 55 23.67 20.26 -44.53
C TYR A 55 23.63 21.02 -45.87
N ALA A 56 24.80 21.33 -46.45
CA ALA A 56 24.91 21.98 -47.75
C ALA A 56 24.23 21.16 -48.86
N CYS A 57 24.39 19.83 -48.87
CA CYS A 57 23.68 18.99 -49.82
C CYS A 57 22.16 19.00 -49.58
N CYS A 58 21.71 18.94 -48.33
CA CYS A 58 20.28 19.04 -48.00
C CYS A 58 19.68 20.37 -48.49
N LEU A 59 20.39 21.48 -48.29
CA LEU A 59 20.01 22.80 -48.81
C LEU A 59 19.90 22.80 -50.34
N GLN A 60 20.89 22.25 -51.05
CA GLN A 60 20.85 22.15 -52.52
C GLN A 60 19.61 21.39 -53.02
N TYR A 61 19.24 20.28 -52.35
CA TYR A 61 18.00 19.57 -52.67
C TYR A 61 16.75 20.40 -52.33
N GLN A 62 16.75 21.10 -51.21
CA GLN A 62 15.63 21.95 -50.80
C GLN A 62 15.43 23.15 -51.75
N GLU A 63 16.52 23.75 -52.26
CA GLU A 63 16.49 24.80 -53.28
C GLU A 63 15.91 24.29 -54.60
N ALA A 64 16.29 23.09 -55.04
CA ALA A 64 15.70 22.49 -56.23
C ALA A 64 14.18 22.27 -56.07
N LEU A 65 13.75 21.88 -54.87
CA LEU A 65 12.33 21.68 -54.53
C LEU A 65 11.56 22.99 -54.32
N SER A 66 12.23 24.09 -53.98
CA SER A 66 11.62 25.39 -53.73
C SER A 66 11.27 26.17 -55.01
N THR A 67 11.65 25.66 -56.18
CA THR A 67 11.32 26.27 -57.47
C THR A 67 9.81 26.43 -57.67
N PRO A 68 9.30 27.66 -57.92
CA PRO A 68 7.88 27.92 -58.03
C PRO A 68 7.32 27.37 -59.36
N LEU A 69 6.13 26.76 -59.29
CA LEU A 69 5.44 26.17 -60.43
C LEU A 69 4.18 26.95 -60.79
N ALA A 70 3.35 27.27 -59.81
CA ALA A 70 2.06 27.94 -60.03
C ALA A 70 1.59 28.68 -58.78
N LEU A 71 0.71 29.67 -58.99
CA LEU A 71 -0.03 30.35 -57.93
C LEU A 71 -1.51 29.96 -58.05
N HIS A 72 -2.10 29.52 -56.95
CA HIS A 72 -3.51 29.12 -56.88
C HIS A 72 -4.22 29.95 -55.82
N VAL A 73 -5.41 30.45 -56.15
CA VAL A 73 -6.28 31.19 -55.23
C VAL A 73 -7.55 30.39 -55.05
N ASP A 74 -7.79 29.93 -53.82
CA ASP A 74 -9.03 29.25 -53.49
C ASP A 74 -10.16 30.27 -53.29
N GLN A 75 -11.19 30.17 -54.12
CA GLN A 75 -12.33 31.10 -54.10
C GLN A 75 -13.18 30.96 -52.84
N ALA A 76 -13.16 29.81 -52.17
CA ALA A 76 -13.96 29.57 -50.97
C ALA A 76 -13.37 30.21 -49.71
N THR A 77 -12.04 30.26 -49.61
CA THR A 77 -11.32 30.73 -48.42
C THR A 77 -10.53 32.02 -48.64
N SER A 78 -10.42 32.47 -49.90
CA SER A 78 -9.52 33.53 -50.35
C SER A 78 -8.05 33.27 -50.01
N MET A 79 -7.68 32.00 -49.77
CA MET A 79 -6.30 31.60 -49.52
C MET A 79 -5.49 31.66 -50.82
N VAL A 80 -4.32 32.31 -50.74
CA VAL A 80 -3.35 32.32 -51.83
C VAL A 80 -2.24 31.34 -51.52
N CYS A 81 -2.08 30.36 -52.41
CA CYS A 81 -1.14 29.26 -52.31
C CYS A 81 -0.15 29.31 -53.47
N LEU A 82 1.15 29.33 -53.16
CA LEU A 82 2.25 29.17 -54.10
C LEU A 82 2.71 27.71 -54.11
N LEU A 83 2.45 27.03 -55.23
CA LEU A 83 2.86 25.66 -55.47
C LEU A 83 4.30 25.64 -55.98
N LYS A 84 5.17 24.93 -55.27
CA LYS A 84 6.57 24.67 -55.65
C LYS A 84 6.75 23.17 -55.94
N LYS A 85 7.89 22.77 -56.53
CA LYS A 85 8.12 21.35 -56.91
C LYS A 85 7.98 20.34 -55.77
N GLY A 86 8.35 20.71 -54.55
CA GLY A 86 8.23 19.83 -53.38
C GLY A 86 7.63 20.48 -52.14
N LEU A 87 7.17 21.73 -52.23
CA LEU A 87 6.68 22.52 -51.10
C LEU A 87 5.42 23.28 -51.48
N VAL A 88 4.60 23.58 -50.49
CA VAL A 88 3.45 24.47 -50.61
C VAL A 88 3.67 25.66 -49.68
N SER A 89 3.58 26.88 -50.20
CA SER A 89 3.72 28.11 -49.42
C SER A 89 2.43 28.91 -49.43
N PHE A 90 2.03 29.46 -48.29
CA PHE A 90 0.82 30.28 -48.16
C PHE A 90 1.22 31.73 -47.90
N LEU A 91 0.49 32.67 -48.49
CA LEU A 91 0.73 34.10 -48.25
C LEU A 91 -0.05 34.55 -47.00
N LEU A 92 0.65 35.28 -46.12
CA LEU A 92 0.10 35.87 -44.91
C LEU A 92 0.35 37.38 -44.92
N PRO A 93 -0.59 38.20 -44.44
CA PRO A 93 -0.32 39.62 -44.18
C PRO A 93 0.76 39.77 -43.12
N CYS A 94 1.73 40.66 -43.37
CA CYS A 94 2.78 40.99 -42.42
C CYS A 94 2.22 41.89 -41.31
N PHE A 95 2.65 41.69 -40.05
CA PHE A 95 2.31 42.62 -38.97
C PHE A 95 3.07 43.94 -39.14
N ALA A 96 2.52 45.03 -38.63
CA ALA A 96 3.09 46.38 -38.71
C ALA A 96 4.58 46.42 -38.33
N VAL A 97 4.93 45.96 -37.13
CA VAL A 97 6.31 45.99 -36.62
C VAL A 97 7.24 45.08 -37.43
N ASP A 98 6.76 43.91 -37.87
CA ASP A 98 7.54 42.98 -38.69
C ASP A 98 7.80 43.55 -40.09
N HIS A 99 6.81 44.25 -40.68
CA HIS A 99 6.92 44.94 -41.95
C HIS A 99 7.98 46.03 -41.92
N LEU A 100 7.97 46.88 -40.89
CA LEU A 100 8.95 47.96 -40.73
C LEU A 100 10.38 47.41 -40.66
N TYR A 101 10.59 46.30 -39.97
CA TYR A 101 11.92 45.69 -39.83
C TYR A 101 12.36 44.87 -41.06
N LEU A 102 11.45 44.33 -41.87
CA LEU A 102 11.79 43.47 -43.02
C LEU A 102 11.81 44.19 -44.39
N CYS A 103 11.18 45.36 -44.55
CA CYS A 103 11.07 46.07 -45.84
C CYS A 103 12.39 46.63 -46.39
N SER A 104 12.64 46.67 -47.70
CA SER A 104 13.85 47.37 -48.20
C SER A 104 13.83 48.88 -47.88
N ASP A 105 15.00 49.49 -47.71
CA ASP A 105 15.12 50.93 -47.40
C ASP A 105 14.40 51.84 -48.40
N ASP A 106 14.39 51.46 -49.68
CA ASP A 106 13.66 52.15 -50.75
C ASP A 106 12.13 52.18 -50.49
N CYS A 107 11.57 51.14 -49.89
CA CYS A 107 10.13 51.06 -49.59
C CYS A 107 9.77 51.85 -48.33
N LEU A 108 10.62 51.80 -47.30
CA LEU A 108 10.41 52.53 -46.05
C LEU A 108 10.44 54.05 -46.25
N SER A 109 11.27 54.55 -47.16
CA SER A 109 11.36 55.98 -47.48
C SER A 109 10.09 56.57 -48.12
N SER A 110 9.16 55.71 -48.57
CA SER A 110 7.90 56.10 -49.21
C SER A 110 6.68 56.05 -48.28
N GLU A 111 6.85 55.58 -47.03
CA GLU A 111 5.76 55.48 -46.05
C GLU A 111 5.69 56.75 -45.20
N ASP A 112 4.66 57.57 -45.41
CA ASP A 112 4.42 58.81 -44.66
C ASP A 112 3.70 58.59 -43.30
N GLU A 113 3.08 57.42 -43.09
CA GLU A 113 2.31 57.08 -41.87
C GLU A 113 2.61 55.63 -41.42
N THR A 114 3.04 55.44 -40.17
CA THR A 114 3.20 54.11 -39.58
C THR A 114 1.99 53.69 -38.75
N PRO A 115 1.48 52.46 -38.89
CA PRO A 115 0.39 51.95 -38.05
C PRO A 115 0.79 51.67 -36.59
N VAL A 116 2.05 51.91 -36.21
CA VAL A 116 2.61 51.68 -34.85
C VAL A 116 2.35 52.86 -33.90
N ALA A 117 2.12 54.06 -34.44
CA ALA A 117 1.90 55.27 -33.64
C ALA A 117 0.76 56.10 -34.23
N ASP A 118 -0.20 56.48 -33.39
CA ASP A 118 -1.32 57.34 -33.77
C ASP A 118 -0.88 58.78 -34.12
N GLU A 119 0.26 59.22 -33.56
CA GLU A 119 0.83 60.54 -33.82
C GLU A 119 1.87 60.47 -34.95
N PRO A 120 1.75 61.30 -36.01
CA PRO A 120 2.63 61.23 -37.18
C PRO A 120 4.08 61.58 -36.83
N GLU A 121 4.31 62.46 -35.86
CA GLU A 121 5.67 62.82 -35.40
C GLU A 121 6.36 61.64 -34.72
N LEU A 122 5.63 60.90 -33.88
CA LEU A 122 6.14 59.69 -33.22
C LEU A 122 6.34 58.56 -34.23
N GLY A 123 5.48 58.44 -35.23
CA GLY A 123 5.64 57.47 -36.32
C GLY A 123 6.93 57.69 -37.11
N MET A 124 7.29 58.94 -37.42
CA MET A 124 8.56 59.27 -38.07
C MET A 124 9.78 58.94 -37.20
N ASP A 125 9.71 59.23 -35.89
CA ASP A 125 10.77 58.86 -34.94
C ASP A 125 10.93 57.32 -34.85
N VAL A 126 9.83 56.56 -34.90
CA VAL A 126 9.85 55.09 -34.93
C VAL A 126 10.48 54.57 -36.22
N LEU A 127 10.18 55.16 -37.39
CA LEU A 127 10.80 54.77 -38.67
C LEU A 127 12.33 54.95 -38.64
N GLN A 128 12.79 56.10 -38.15
CA GLN A 128 14.21 56.38 -38.03
C GLN A 128 14.89 55.45 -37.02
N LEU A 129 14.22 55.16 -35.90
CA LEU A 129 14.71 54.18 -34.92
C LEU A 129 14.84 52.79 -35.54
N VAL A 130 13.85 52.32 -36.30
CA VAL A 130 13.91 51.02 -36.98
C VAL A 130 15.05 50.97 -38.00
N HIS A 131 15.33 52.05 -38.72
CA HIS A 131 16.52 52.12 -39.59
C HIS A 131 17.82 51.93 -38.79
N CYS A 132 17.94 52.56 -37.61
CA CYS A 132 19.07 52.33 -36.71
C CYS A 132 19.18 50.87 -36.26
N LEU A 133 18.06 50.20 -35.95
CA LEU A 133 18.06 48.76 -35.57
C LEU A 133 18.59 47.87 -36.70
N ARG A 134 18.28 48.21 -37.95
CA ARG A 134 18.71 47.43 -39.12
C ARG A 134 20.19 47.60 -39.39
N MET A 135 20.69 48.82 -39.27
CA MET A 135 22.13 49.08 -39.31
C MET A 135 22.87 48.29 -38.22
N VAL A 136 22.32 48.22 -37.00
CA VAL A 136 22.87 47.36 -35.93
C VAL A 136 22.87 45.89 -36.36
N SER A 137 21.77 45.39 -36.94
CA SER A 137 21.65 44.01 -37.42
C SER A 137 22.70 43.65 -38.49
N GLU A 138 22.96 44.58 -39.42
CA GLU A 138 23.97 44.41 -40.49
C GLU A 138 25.41 44.40 -39.97
N CYS A 139 25.67 45.11 -38.85
CA CYS A 139 26.98 45.15 -38.22
C CYS A 139 27.33 43.85 -37.46
N LEU A 140 26.35 43.02 -37.12
CA LEU A 140 26.55 41.84 -36.29
C LEU A 140 27.14 40.67 -37.09
N GLN A 141 28.35 40.25 -36.72
CA GLN A 141 28.98 39.04 -37.28
C GLN A 141 28.38 37.77 -36.67
N GLY A 142 28.49 36.63 -37.39
CA GLY A 142 27.85 35.36 -36.99
C GLY A 142 28.19 34.87 -35.58
N GLU A 143 29.43 35.04 -35.11
CA GLU A 143 29.82 34.68 -33.74
C GLU A 143 29.12 35.56 -32.69
N MET A 144 28.94 36.85 -32.95
CA MET A 144 28.26 37.81 -32.06
C MET A 144 26.76 37.52 -31.96
N VAL A 145 26.14 37.12 -33.07
CA VAL A 145 24.72 36.71 -33.10
C VAL A 145 24.46 35.52 -32.18
N CYS A 146 25.38 34.56 -32.12
CA CYS A 146 25.25 33.37 -31.27
C CYS A 146 25.42 33.68 -29.78
N VAL A 147 26.10 34.76 -29.38
CA VAL A 147 26.35 35.08 -27.97
C VAL A 147 25.04 35.30 -27.21
N MET A 148 24.10 36.07 -27.79
CA MET A 148 22.83 36.38 -27.14
C MET A 148 21.89 35.20 -27.10
N ASP A 149 21.73 34.46 -28.21
CA ASP A 149 20.91 33.23 -28.23
C ASP A 149 21.43 32.22 -27.19
N ARG A 150 22.75 32.00 -27.13
CA ARG A 150 23.38 31.10 -26.13
C ARG A 150 23.23 31.62 -24.70
N ALA A 151 23.27 32.93 -24.50
CA ALA A 151 23.09 33.53 -23.18
C ALA A 151 21.68 33.24 -22.64
N VAL A 152 20.65 33.42 -23.46
CA VAL A 152 19.26 33.12 -23.07
C VAL A 152 19.06 31.62 -22.84
N GLU A 153 19.59 30.75 -23.71
CA GLU A 153 19.51 29.28 -23.54
C GLU A 153 20.15 28.79 -22.24
N MET A 154 21.29 29.40 -21.86
CA MET A 154 22.05 29.09 -20.65
C MET A 154 21.58 29.86 -19.41
N LEU A 155 20.45 30.58 -19.49
CA LEU A 155 19.86 31.36 -18.39
C LEU A 155 20.79 32.45 -17.84
N MET A 156 21.66 33.00 -18.68
CA MET A 156 22.47 34.17 -18.36
C MET A 156 21.67 35.45 -18.66
N SER A 157 22.03 36.59 -18.05
CA SER A 157 21.31 37.83 -18.30
C SER A 157 21.53 38.32 -19.75
N PRO A 158 20.47 38.53 -20.54
CA PRO A 158 20.59 39.00 -21.92
C PRO A 158 21.17 40.42 -21.96
N GLU A 159 20.94 41.21 -20.92
CA GLU A 159 21.56 42.51 -20.65
C GLU A 159 23.09 42.48 -20.72
N ARG A 160 23.73 41.55 -19.98
CA ARG A 160 25.19 41.42 -19.98
C ARG A 160 25.71 40.89 -21.32
N ALA A 161 24.94 40.03 -21.97
CA ALA A 161 25.29 39.54 -23.30
C ALA A 161 25.25 40.68 -24.34
N ALA A 162 24.25 41.56 -24.27
CA ALA A 162 24.16 42.73 -25.14
C ALA A 162 25.31 43.72 -24.89
N GLU A 163 25.71 43.96 -23.63
CA GLU A 163 26.89 44.76 -23.30
C GLU A 163 28.17 44.15 -23.90
N GLN A 164 28.37 42.84 -23.77
CA GLN A 164 29.52 42.14 -24.36
C GLN A 164 29.55 42.23 -25.88
N VAL A 165 28.39 42.07 -26.52
CA VAL A 165 28.26 42.22 -27.98
C VAL A 165 28.58 43.65 -28.39
N LEU A 166 28.09 44.65 -27.66
CA LEU A 166 28.40 46.06 -27.92
C LEU A 166 29.90 46.37 -27.75
N GLU A 167 30.55 45.84 -26.72
CA GLU A 167 32.00 46.01 -26.53
C GLU A 167 32.80 45.38 -27.68
N ASN A 168 32.38 44.20 -28.15
CA ASN A 168 32.98 43.55 -29.31
C ASN A 168 32.73 44.32 -30.62
N LEU A 169 31.55 44.93 -30.78
CA LEU A 169 31.25 45.81 -31.92
C LEU A 169 32.16 47.03 -31.91
N LEU A 170 32.29 47.72 -30.77
CA LEU A 170 33.17 48.89 -30.61
C LEU A 170 34.65 48.55 -30.83
N ALA A 171 35.10 47.36 -30.42
CA ALA A 171 36.48 46.93 -30.62
C ALA A 171 36.81 46.58 -32.08
N ASN A 172 35.81 46.20 -32.88
CA ASN A 172 35.96 45.73 -34.26
C ASN A 172 35.44 46.74 -35.31
N ASP A 173 35.12 47.97 -34.92
CA ASP A 173 34.58 49.00 -35.83
C ASP A 173 35.66 49.55 -36.76
N ASN A 174 35.85 48.88 -37.90
CA ASN A 174 36.83 49.26 -38.92
C ASN A 174 36.28 50.25 -39.95
N ASP A 175 34.94 50.42 -40.02
CA ASP A 175 34.25 51.12 -41.13
C ASP A 175 33.48 52.39 -40.66
N ASN A 176 33.67 52.85 -39.42
CA ASN A 176 32.91 53.95 -38.78
C ASN A 176 31.38 53.74 -38.79
N LEU A 177 30.95 52.47 -38.75
CA LEU A 177 29.53 52.12 -38.82
C LEU A 177 28.78 52.57 -37.57
N ILE A 178 29.47 52.60 -36.43
CA ILE A 178 28.88 53.09 -35.18
C ILE A 178 28.64 54.59 -35.26
N ASP A 179 29.56 55.36 -35.86
CA ASP A 179 29.36 56.79 -36.09
C ASP A 179 28.15 57.03 -36.99
N ASP A 180 27.97 56.24 -38.06
CA ASP A 180 26.79 56.32 -38.92
C ASP A 180 25.48 56.03 -38.19
N ILE A 181 25.46 54.99 -37.33
CA ILE A 181 24.32 54.70 -36.44
C ILE A 181 24.06 55.87 -35.50
N THR A 182 25.11 56.46 -34.91
CA THR A 182 24.95 57.59 -33.99
C THR A 182 24.43 58.85 -34.68
N ASN A 183 24.85 59.11 -35.92
CA ASN A 183 24.38 60.23 -36.72
C ASN A 183 22.89 60.08 -37.04
N LYS A 184 22.46 58.88 -37.43
CA LYS A 184 21.04 58.57 -37.67
C LYS A 184 20.20 58.62 -36.40
N LEU A 185 20.76 58.22 -35.26
CA LEU A 185 20.07 58.28 -33.97
C LEU A 185 19.86 59.73 -33.50
N GLN A 186 20.72 60.67 -33.90
CA GLN A 186 20.55 62.11 -33.64
C GLN A 186 19.41 62.73 -34.44
N ASP A 187 19.01 62.13 -35.58
CA ASP A 187 17.87 62.60 -36.37
C ASP A 187 16.53 62.34 -35.65
N VAL A 188 16.51 61.42 -34.68
CA VAL A 188 15.32 61.04 -33.88
C VAL A 188 15.04 62.09 -32.82
N ARG A 189 13.84 62.68 -32.82
CA ARG A 189 13.50 63.77 -31.88
C ARG A 189 13.31 63.26 -30.45
N ASN A 190 12.55 62.17 -30.29
CA ASN A 190 12.31 61.55 -28.99
C ASN A 190 12.55 60.03 -29.02
N PRO A 191 13.82 59.59 -28.89
CA PRO A 191 14.18 58.18 -28.99
C PRO A 191 13.51 57.33 -27.90
N LEU A 192 13.29 57.85 -26.70
CA LEU A 192 12.65 57.09 -25.61
C LEU A 192 11.16 56.86 -25.85
N ALA A 193 10.44 57.84 -26.42
CA ALA A 193 9.04 57.64 -26.80
C ALA A 193 8.92 56.63 -27.96
N ALA A 194 9.81 56.72 -28.95
CA ALA A 194 9.86 55.76 -30.06
C ALA A 194 10.18 54.33 -29.58
N MET A 195 11.18 54.16 -28.70
CA MET A 195 11.49 52.87 -28.07
C MET A 195 10.30 52.32 -27.26
N ASN A 196 9.60 53.18 -26.52
CA ASN A 196 8.41 52.80 -25.76
C ASN A 196 7.25 52.34 -26.67
N ALA A 197 6.98 53.05 -27.75
CA ALA A 197 5.93 52.69 -28.70
C ALA A 197 6.22 51.32 -29.33
N LEU A 198 7.48 51.08 -29.72
CA LEU A 198 7.92 49.80 -30.28
C LEU A 198 7.80 48.67 -29.25
N LEU A 199 8.26 48.87 -28.01
CA LEU A 199 8.13 47.88 -26.94
C LEU A 199 6.67 47.58 -26.60
N ARG A 200 5.78 48.58 -26.66
CA ARG A 200 4.34 48.41 -26.41
C ARG A 200 3.68 47.55 -27.49
N GLU A 201 4.01 47.75 -28.77
CA GLU A 201 3.50 46.92 -29.87
C GLU A 201 4.06 45.49 -29.86
N LEU A 202 5.28 45.31 -29.33
CA LEU A 202 5.88 44.00 -29.11
C LEU A 202 5.34 43.28 -27.88
N ASP A 203 4.63 43.96 -26.99
CA ASP A 203 4.10 43.36 -25.79
C ASP A 203 2.80 42.61 -26.10
N LEU A 204 2.77 41.31 -25.80
CA LEU A 204 1.60 40.44 -26.02
C LEU A 204 0.91 40.08 -24.71
N GLU A 205 1.30 40.69 -23.59
CA GLU A 205 0.63 40.46 -22.32
C GLU A 205 -0.85 40.91 -22.40
N THR A 206 -1.77 40.04 -21.98
CA THR A 206 -3.19 40.32 -22.01
C THR A 206 -3.59 41.14 -20.78
N ASP A 207 -4.19 42.32 -20.97
CA ASP A 207 -4.78 43.09 -19.87
C ASP A 207 -5.82 42.23 -19.13
N LEU A 208 -5.62 42.08 -17.81
CA LEU A 208 -6.45 41.28 -16.89
C LEU A 208 -7.96 41.64 -16.97
N ASP A 209 -8.28 42.87 -17.39
CA ASP A 209 -9.65 43.39 -17.49
C ASP A 209 -10.50 42.74 -18.61
N ALA A 210 -9.89 41.99 -19.54
CA ALA A 210 -10.65 41.29 -20.58
C ALA A 210 -11.31 39.98 -20.08
N ALA A 211 -10.88 39.44 -18.93
CA ALA A 211 -11.36 38.17 -18.39
C ALA A 211 -12.78 38.24 -17.78
N ASP A 212 -13.24 39.43 -17.36
CA ASP A 212 -14.54 39.62 -16.69
C ASP A 212 -15.75 39.70 -17.64
N THR A 213 -15.54 39.52 -18.95
CA THR A 213 -16.68 39.35 -19.87
C THR A 213 -17.10 37.88 -19.90
N ALA A 214 -17.91 37.48 -18.92
CA ALA A 214 -18.72 36.28 -19.00
C ALA A 214 -19.29 36.13 -20.43
N PRO A 215 -19.21 34.95 -21.08
CA PRO A 215 -19.65 34.79 -22.45
C PRO A 215 -21.15 35.05 -22.51
N ALA A 216 -21.53 36.25 -22.94
CA ALA A 216 -22.90 36.53 -23.29
C ALA A 216 -23.24 35.62 -24.47
N HIS A 217 -23.90 34.50 -24.18
CA HIS A 217 -24.47 33.61 -25.18
C HIS A 217 -25.59 34.34 -25.93
N THR A 218 -25.23 35.18 -26.90
CA THR A 218 -26.18 35.84 -27.78
C THR A 218 -25.90 35.49 -29.25
N GLY A 219 -26.61 34.46 -29.72
CA GLY A 219 -27.28 34.50 -31.02
C GLY A 219 -26.45 34.55 -32.31
N ARG A 220 -25.27 33.91 -32.41
CA ARG A 220 -24.63 33.65 -33.72
C ARG A 220 -24.73 32.17 -34.14
N SER A 221 -24.95 31.94 -35.44
CA SER A 221 -25.28 30.61 -36.00
C SER A 221 -24.25 29.53 -35.62
N LEU A 222 -24.72 28.42 -35.05
CA LEU A 222 -23.88 27.26 -34.70
C LEU A 222 -23.13 26.69 -35.90
N SER A 223 -23.71 26.80 -37.11
CA SER A 223 -23.13 26.32 -38.36
C SER A 223 -21.83 27.05 -38.72
N MET A 224 -21.75 28.37 -38.56
CA MET A 224 -20.56 29.16 -38.86
C MET A 224 -19.40 28.87 -37.89
N ARG A 225 -19.73 28.61 -36.62
CA ARG A 225 -18.75 28.18 -35.60
C ARG A 225 -18.19 26.80 -35.92
N LEU A 226 -19.05 25.86 -36.35
CA LEU A 226 -18.64 24.51 -36.74
C LEU A 226 -17.78 24.53 -38.01
N SER A 227 -18.13 25.32 -39.04
CA SER A 227 -17.36 25.39 -40.28
C SER A 227 -15.99 26.03 -40.08
N LEU A 228 -15.90 27.07 -39.24
CA LEU A 228 -14.61 27.68 -38.89
C LEU A 228 -13.75 26.77 -38.02
N SER A 229 -14.36 26.10 -37.05
CA SER A 229 -13.67 25.08 -36.25
C SER A 229 -13.12 23.96 -37.14
N GLN A 230 -13.85 23.53 -38.17
CA GLN A 230 -13.38 22.55 -39.16
C GLN A 230 -12.23 23.09 -40.03
N LEU A 231 -12.30 24.34 -40.48
CA LEU A 231 -11.24 24.93 -41.30
C LEU A 231 -9.93 25.08 -40.52
N TYR A 232 -10.00 25.64 -39.31
CA TYR A 232 -8.84 25.85 -38.44
C TYR A 232 -8.35 24.57 -37.74
N SER A 233 -9.11 23.48 -37.76
CA SER A 233 -8.63 22.16 -37.29
C SER A 233 -7.95 21.32 -38.39
N SER A 234 -7.93 21.80 -39.64
CA SER A 234 -7.20 21.11 -40.72
C SER A 234 -5.70 21.11 -40.46
N SER A 235 -5.01 20.00 -40.80
CA SER A 235 -3.57 19.85 -40.59
C SER A 235 -2.74 20.94 -41.27
N THR A 236 -3.17 21.39 -42.46
CA THR A 236 -2.55 22.51 -43.17
C THR A 236 -2.74 23.83 -42.44
N ALA A 237 -3.95 24.14 -41.94
CA ALA A 237 -4.20 25.38 -41.21
C ALA A 237 -3.42 25.43 -39.89
N VAL A 238 -3.35 24.29 -39.18
CA VAL A 238 -2.54 24.13 -37.96
C VAL A 238 -1.08 24.46 -38.27
N SER A 239 -0.50 23.82 -39.28
CA SER A 239 0.92 24.03 -39.63
C SER A 239 1.18 25.46 -40.07
N VAL A 240 0.32 26.06 -40.91
CA VAL A 240 0.47 27.45 -41.35
C VAL A 240 0.37 28.43 -40.17
N ALA A 241 -0.59 28.27 -39.27
CA ALA A 241 -0.75 29.14 -38.11
C ALA A 241 0.45 29.03 -37.14
N CYS A 242 0.91 27.81 -36.86
CA CYS A 242 2.03 27.57 -35.96
C CYS A 242 3.37 28.04 -36.55
N GLN A 243 3.59 27.84 -37.85
CA GLN A 243 4.76 28.38 -38.56
C GLN A 243 4.72 29.91 -38.63
N ALA A 244 3.55 30.52 -38.81
CA ALA A 244 3.40 31.97 -38.76
C ALA A 244 3.78 32.54 -37.38
N VAL A 245 3.37 31.89 -36.29
CA VAL A 245 3.83 32.25 -34.92
C VAL A 245 5.34 32.07 -34.76
N CYS A 246 5.91 30.97 -35.28
CA CYS A 246 7.37 30.75 -35.26
C CYS A 246 8.11 31.90 -35.97
N HIS A 247 7.68 32.27 -37.18
CA HIS A 247 8.29 33.35 -37.95
C HIS A 247 8.17 34.70 -37.22
N MET A 248 6.99 35.01 -36.69
CA MET A 248 6.76 36.22 -35.90
C MET A 248 7.65 36.27 -34.65
N ALA A 249 7.79 35.16 -33.92
CA ALA A 249 8.66 35.12 -32.75
C ALA A 249 10.15 35.26 -33.12
N MET A 250 10.57 34.68 -34.25
CA MET A 250 11.94 34.82 -34.76
C MET A 250 12.26 36.27 -35.16
N THR A 251 11.37 36.95 -35.90
CA THR A 251 11.58 38.35 -36.30
C THR A 251 11.61 39.26 -35.09
N ARG A 252 10.65 39.13 -34.18
CA ARG A 252 10.56 39.96 -32.98
C ARG A 252 11.71 39.73 -32.01
N ALA A 253 12.24 38.51 -31.90
CA ALA A 253 13.46 38.25 -31.14
C ALA A 253 14.68 39.02 -31.71
N LEU A 254 14.80 39.13 -33.04
CA LEU A 254 15.85 39.95 -33.66
C LEU A 254 15.66 41.44 -33.35
N ILE A 255 14.41 41.93 -33.45
CA ILE A 255 14.08 43.32 -33.11
C ILE A 255 14.45 43.62 -31.66
N CYS A 256 14.06 42.75 -30.70
CA CYS A 256 14.42 42.92 -29.29
C CYS A 256 15.94 42.85 -29.07
N ARG A 257 16.66 41.94 -29.75
CA ARG A 257 18.12 41.83 -29.68
C ARG A 257 18.79 43.13 -30.11
N ASP A 258 18.44 43.61 -31.30
CA ASP A 258 19.04 44.82 -31.88
C ASP A 258 18.66 46.06 -31.07
N LEU A 259 17.43 46.11 -30.57
CA LEU A 259 16.95 47.19 -29.71
C LEU A 259 17.72 47.23 -28.39
N LEU A 260 17.98 46.08 -27.77
CA LEU A 260 18.75 46.01 -26.54
C LEU A 260 20.19 46.52 -26.75
N ILE A 261 20.84 46.12 -27.85
CA ILE A 261 22.18 46.62 -28.22
C ILE A 261 22.16 48.13 -28.46
N LEU A 262 21.15 48.64 -29.19
CA LEU A 262 20.99 50.07 -29.45
C LEU A 262 20.71 50.87 -28.16
N GLN A 263 19.94 50.33 -27.22
CA GLN A 263 19.70 50.93 -25.90
C GLN A 263 21.01 51.07 -25.10
N TYR A 264 21.87 50.06 -25.11
CA TYR A 264 23.19 50.14 -24.48
C TYR A 264 24.15 51.10 -25.19
N LEU A 265 24.09 51.17 -26.52
CA LEU A 265 24.83 52.17 -27.29
C LEU A 265 24.38 53.58 -26.89
N TYR A 266 23.07 53.82 -26.82
CA TYR A 266 22.52 55.11 -26.39
C TYR A 266 22.92 55.47 -24.94
N LEU A 267 22.94 54.51 -24.01
CA LEU A 267 23.46 54.72 -22.66
C LEU A 267 24.94 55.15 -22.65
N ARG A 268 25.78 54.54 -23.49
CA ARG A 268 27.20 54.88 -23.60
C ARG A 268 27.40 56.27 -24.19
N LEU A 269 26.54 56.69 -25.14
CA LEU A 269 26.56 58.03 -25.72
C LEU A 269 26.11 59.11 -24.72
N GLY A 270 25.08 58.83 -23.93
CA GLY A 270 24.61 59.73 -22.85
C GLY A 270 25.66 59.97 -21.76
N ASN A 271 26.58 59.03 -21.54
CA ASN A 271 27.71 59.20 -20.62
C ASN A 271 28.82 60.10 -21.18
N ASN A 272 28.92 60.24 -22.51
CA ASN A 272 30.00 60.94 -23.20
C ASN A 272 29.60 62.35 -23.69
N VAL A 273 28.30 62.64 -23.85
CA VAL A 273 27.80 63.91 -24.38
C VAL A 273 26.62 64.44 -23.55
N LEU A 274 26.55 65.77 -23.38
CA LEU A 274 25.49 66.60 -22.77
C LEU A 274 24.06 66.43 -23.37
N LEU A 275 23.76 65.31 -24.05
CA LEU A 275 22.53 65.10 -24.83
C LEU A 275 21.44 64.29 -24.11
N ALA A 276 21.69 63.74 -22.91
CA ALA A 276 20.67 63.05 -22.12
C ALA A 276 20.52 63.72 -20.74
N ASP A 277 19.34 64.27 -20.44
CA ASP A 277 18.99 64.59 -19.06
C ASP A 277 19.18 63.33 -18.20
N SER A 278 19.69 63.48 -16.97
CA SER A 278 19.92 62.34 -16.07
C SER A 278 18.67 61.49 -15.83
N SER A 279 17.48 62.09 -15.98
CA SER A 279 16.17 61.41 -15.97
C SER A 279 15.99 60.41 -17.11
N HIS A 280 16.45 60.73 -18.32
CA HIS A 280 16.32 59.89 -19.52
C HIS A 280 17.20 58.64 -19.45
N CYS A 281 18.44 58.77 -18.95
CA CYS A 281 19.31 57.61 -18.70
C CYS A 281 18.76 56.70 -17.60
N LEU A 282 18.18 57.28 -16.54
CA LEU A 282 17.56 56.51 -15.46
C LEU A 282 16.31 55.75 -15.94
N GLN A 283 15.45 56.38 -16.74
CA GLN A 283 14.28 55.72 -17.33
C GLN A 283 14.69 54.55 -18.24
N LEU A 284 15.73 54.73 -19.05
CA LEU A 284 16.26 53.69 -19.92
C LEU A 284 16.80 52.49 -19.12
N GLN A 285 17.56 52.75 -18.05
CA GLN A 285 18.14 51.70 -17.19
C GLN A 285 17.10 50.96 -16.33
N GLN A 286 16.09 51.66 -15.81
CA GLN A 286 15.16 51.10 -14.84
C GLN A 286 13.91 50.46 -15.47
N ASP A 287 13.51 50.89 -16.66
CA ASP A 287 12.25 50.50 -17.28
C ASP A 287 12.45 49.81 -18.65
N LEU A 288 13.03 50.53 -19.62
CA LEU A 288 13.08 50.07 -21.02
C LEU A 288 14.01 48.86 -21.24
N ILE A 289 15.19 48.86 -20.64
CA ILE A 289 16.17 47.76 -20.78
C ILE A 289 15.63 46.46 -20.15
N PRO A 290 15.16 46.46 -18.88
CA PRO A 290 14.54 45.28 -18.29
C PRO A 290 13.33 44.78 -19.08
N ARG A 291 12.49 45.68 -19.61
CA ARG A 291 11.33 45.32 -20.44
C ARG A 291 11.75 44.67 -21.76
N CYS A 292 12.75 45.24 -22.44
CA CYS A 292 13.28 44.66 -23.69
C CYS A 292 13.93 43.28 -23.45
N SER A 293 14.69 43.15 -22.36
CA SER A 293 15.28 41.91 -21.85
C SER A 293 14.20 40.84 -21.60
N HIS A 294 13.09 41.20 -20.94
CA HIS A 294 11.95 40.31 -20.72
C HIS A 294 11.29 39.87 -22.04
N LEU A 295 11.00 40.81 -22.95
CA LEU A 295 10.40 40.49 -24.26
C LEU A 295 11.30 39.56 -25.09
N LEU A 296 12.62 39.78 -25.07
CA LEU A 296 13.58 38.90 -25.74
C LEU A 296 13.48 37.47 -25.21
N CYS A 297 13.41 37.29 -23.88
CA CYS A 297 13.22 35.98 -23.26
C CYS A 297 11.88 35.32 -23.68
N CYS A 298 10.78 36.09 -23.70
CA CYS A 298 9.46 35.60 -24.14
C CYS A 298 9.47 35.14 -25.60
N TYR A 299 10.01 35.95 -26.52
CA TYR A 299 10.08 35.60 -27.93
C TYR A 299 11.06 34.47 -28.22
N HIS A 300 12.19 34.41 -27.51
CA HIS A 300 13.11 33.27 -27.57
C HIS A 300 12.41 31.99 -27.11
N LEU A 301 11.63 32.04 -26.02
CA LEU A 301 10.85 30.89 -25.56
C LEU A 301 9.82 30.44 -26.60
N ILE A 302 9.04 31.35 -27.19
CA ILE A 302 8.05 30.98 -28.24
C ILE A 302 8.75 30.40 -29.47
N LYS A 303 9.90 30.97 -29.88
CA LYS A 303 10.78 30.42 -30.93
C LYS A 303 11.18 28.98 -30.59
N GLN A 304 11.73 28.72 -29.40
CA GLN A 304 12.14 27.36 -28.98
C GLN A 304 10.95 26.38 -28.95
N LEU A 305 9.82 26.78 -28.37
CA LEU A 305 8.61 25.94 -28.31
C LEU A 305 8.09 25.56 -29.70
N SER A 306 8.09 26.51 -30.63
CA SER A 306 7.62 26.29 -32.01
C SER A 306 8.53 25.38 -32.83
N GLN A 307 9.82 25.30 -32.48
CA GLN A 307 10.82 24.44 -33.12
C GLN A 307 10.95 23.07 -32.43
N THR A 308 10.46 22.94 -31.19
CA THR A 308 10.54 21.71 -30.41
C THR A 308 9.54 20.67 -30.91
N LEU A 309 10.02 19.47 -31.22
CA LEU A 309 9.19 18.35 -31.64
C LEU A 309 8.49 17.70 -30.44
N ALA A 310 7.23 17.30 -30.64
CA ALA A 310 6.50 16.50 -29.66
C ALA A 310 7.01 15.05 -29.66
N SER A 311 7.17 14.47 -28.48
CA SER A 311 7.57 13.08 -28.29
C SER A 311 6.42 12.13 -28.64
N PRO A 312 6.67 10.99 -29.30
CA PRO A 312 5.63 9.98 -29.53
C PRO A 312 5.31 9.26 -28.22
N VAL A 313 4.10 9.45 -27.71
CA VAL A 313 3.60 8.79 -26.49
C VAL A 313 2.72 7.59 -26.87
N PRO A 314 2.93 6.39 -26.29
CA PRO A 314 2.03 5.25 -26.42
C PRO A 314 0.61 5.56 -25.90
N LEU A 315 -0.42 4.98 -26.52
CA LEU A 315 -1.81 5.21 -26.09
C LEU A 315 -2.07 4.74 -24.66
N ASP A 316 -1.50 3.60 -24.26
CA ASP A 316 -1.67 3.05 -22.90
C ASP A 316 -1.17 4.03 -21.82
N THR A 317 -0.04 4.69 -22.06
CA THR A 317 0.52 5.69 -21.13
C THR A 317 -0.30 6.97 -21.08
N LEU A 318 -0.91 7.35 -22.21
CA LEU A 318 -1.80 8.50 -22.28
C LEU A 318 -3.11 8.22 -21.52
N ASP A 319 -3.68 7.03 -21.69
CA ASP A 319 -4.89 6.61 -20.99
C ASP A 319 -4.68 6.52 -19.48
N ALA A 320 -3.53 5.99 -19.04
CA ALA A 320 -3.15 5.98 -17.63
C ALA A 320 -3.02 7.40 -17.06
N ASN A 321 -2.38 8.33 -17.78
CA ASN A 321 -2.28 9.73 -17.35
C ASN A 321 -3.65 10.43 -17.31
N LEU A 322 -4.53 10.17 -18.28
CA LEU A 322 -5.90 10.70 -18.26
C LEU A 322 -6.69 10.18 -17.06
N GLN A 323 -6.49 8.93 -16.65
CA GLN A 323 -7.05 8.40 -15.40
C GLN A 323 -6.51 9.16 -14.18
N HIS A 324 -5.20 9.39 -14.07
CA HIS A 324 -4.62 10.18 -12.98
C HIS A 324 -5.09 11.65 -12.97
N LEU A 325 -5.24 12.27 -14.14
CA LEU A 325 -5.75 13.65 -14.27
C LEU A 325 -7.25 13.76 -14.00
N SER A 326 -8.02 12.69 -14.26
CA SER A 326 -9.44 12.61 -13.91
C SER A 326 -9.65 12.61 -12.39
N VAL A 327 -8.73 11.98 -11.63
CA VAL A 327 -8.70 12.02 -10.16
C VAL A 327 -8.50 13.45 -9.65
N LEU A 328 -7.73 14.25 -10.39
CA LEU A 328 -7.55 15.67 -10.11
C LEU A 328 -8.73 16.56 -10.56
N LYS A 329 -9.74 16.00 -11.24
CA LYS A 329 -10.86 16.72 -11.89
C LYS A 329 -10.38 17.79 -12.90
N LEU A 330 -9.19 17.62 -13.50
CA LEU A 330 -8.66 18.54 -14.53
C LEU A 330 -9.17 18.20 -15.95
N SER A 331 -10.00 17.16 -16.10
CA SER A 331 -10.42 16.64 -17.40
C SER A 331 -11.71 17.29 -17.91
N ASP A 332 -11.61 18.49 -18.48
CA ASP A 332 -12.57 18.99 -19.49
C ASP A 332 -11.98 18.99 -20.92
N SER A 333 -10.72 18.56 -21.08
CA SER A 333 -10.15 18.28 -22.40
C SER A 333 -10.69 16.97 -22.94
N ALA A 334 -11.91 17.03 -23.50
CA ALA A 334 -12.54 15.97 -24.25
C ALA A 334 -11.58 15.36 -25.27
N ALA A 335 -11.37 14.05 -25.13
CA ALA A 335 -10.88 13.07 -26.12
C ALA A 335 -10.02 13.64 -27.25
N VAL A 336 -8.71 13.35 -27.18
CA VAL A 336 -7.76 13.51 -28.28
C VAL A 336 -8.29 12.76 -29.51
N THR A 337 -8.75 13.50 -30.52
CA THR A 337 -8.85 12.95 -31.87
C THR A 337 -7.45 12.82 -32.41
N THR A 338 -6.94 11.59 -32.50
CA THR A 338 -5.65 11.29 -33.12
C THR A 338 -5.70 11.53 -34.63
N ASN A 339 -5.83 12.78 -35.07
CA ASN A 339 -5.54 13.18 -36.43
C ASN A 339 -4.03 13.36 -36.57
N ARG A 340 -3.25 12.28 -36.35
CA ARG A 340 -1.84 12.28 -36.73
C ARG A 340 -1.78 12.36 -38.24
N SER A 341 -1.46 13.54 -38.79
CA SER A 341 -1.07 13.63 -40.19
C SER A 341 0.21 12.83 -40.35
N VAL A 342 0.15 11.74 -41.11
CA VAL A 342 1.23 10.77 -41.36
C VAL A 342 2.48 11.40 -42.01
N LEU A 343 2.42 12.68 -42.43
CA LEU A 343 3.38 13.29 -43.35
C LEU A 343 4.49 14.16 -42.69
N SER A 344 4.32 14.67 -41.47
CA SER A 344 5.32 15.54 -40.80
C SER A 344 5.38 15.32 -39.28
N PRO A 345 6.54 15.53 -38.62
CA PRO A 345 6.64 15.43 -37.18
C PRO A 345 5.96 16.66 -36.57
N GLN A 346 5.05 16.44 -35.63
CA GLN A 346 4.26 17.50 -35.02
C GLN A 346 5.10 18.28 -34.00
N THR A 347 5.04 19.60 -34.03
CA THR A 347 5.68 20.43 -33.00
C THR A 347 4.81 20.53 -31.76
N VAL A 348 5.42 20.91 -30.64
CA VAL A 348 4.71 21.15 -29.38
C VAL A 348 3.61 22.20 -29.53
N VAL A 349 3.86 23.27 -30.29
CA VAL A 349 2.87 24.32 -30.55
C VAL A 349 1.72 23.81 -31.44
N GLU A 350 2.01 22.99 -32.44
CA GLU A 350 0.98 22.36 -33.27
C GLU A 350 0.08 21.42 -32.44
N LEU A 351 0.67 20.70 -31.49
CA LEU A 351 -0.06 19.85 -30.54
C LEU A 351 -0.96 20.68 -29.61
N PHE A 352 -0.45 21.78 -29.07
CA PHE A 352 -1.24 22.70 -28.25
C PHE A 352 -2.40 23.32 -29.05
N TYR A 353 -2.15 23.75 -30.28
CA TYR A 353 -3.16 24.38 -31.13
C TYR A 353 -4.30 23.41 -31.47
N GLN A 354 -3.97 22.18 -31.84
CA GLN A 354 -4.97 21.15 -32.17
C GLN A 354 -5.83 20.76 -30.97
N ASN A 355 -5.27 20.66 -29.77
CA ASN A 355 -6.01 20.15 -28.61
C ASN A 355 -6.83 21.23 -27.90
N VAL A 356 -6.24 22.41 -27.69
CA VAL A 356 -6.76 23.43 -26.78
C VAL A 356 -6.93 24.78 -27.46
N ALA A 357 -5.88 25.31 -28.09
CA ALA A 357 -5.84 26.72 -28.49
C ALA A 357 -6.92 27.07 -29.54
N HIS A 358 -7.13 26.22 -30.56
CA HIS A 358 -8.08 26.53 -31.63
C HIS A 358 -9.52 26.74 -31.10
N LYS A 359 -9.94 26.00 -30.06
CA LYS A 359 -11.27 26.13 -29.46
C LYS A 359 -11.40 27.48 -28.75
N SER A 360 -10.39 27.84 -27.96
CA SER A 360 -10.34 29.12 -27.24
C SER A 360 -10.31 30.30 -28.20
N ILE A 361 -9.45 30.24 -29.23
CA ILE A 361 -9.32 31.28 -30.26
C ILE A 361 -10.65 31.47 -31.01
N VAL A 362 -11.29 30.39 -31.44
CA VAL A 362 -12.60 30.47 -32.11
C VAL A 362 -13.62 31.11 -31.17
N LEU A 363 -13.67 30.73 -29.89
CA LEU A 363 -14.58 31.34 -28.91
C LEU A 363 -14.33 32.85 -28.72
N GLN A 364 -13.07 33.27 -28.58
CA GLN A 364 -12.70 34.67 -28.40
C GLN A 364 -13.02 35.53 -29.65
N LEU A 365 -12.73 35.03 -30.85
CA LEU A 365 -13.08 35.70 -32.11
C LEU A 365 -14.60 35.92 -32.26
N PHE A 366 -15.43 35.06 -31.67
CA PHE A 366 -16.88 35.22 -31.68
C PHE A 366 -17.43 36.04 -30.49
N GLY A 367 -16.70 36.12 -29.38
CA GLY A 367 -17.05 36.87 -28.16
C GLY A 367 -16.75 38.37 -28.24
N GLN A 368 -15.76 38.78 -29.05
CA GLN A 368 -15.45 40.19 -29.26
C GLN A 368 -16.62 40.92 -29.95
N ARG A 369 -17.22 41.87 -29.23
CA ARG A 369 -18.23 42.80 -29.73
C ARG A 369 -17.61 43.72 -30.77
N VAL A 370 -17.74 43.36 -32.05
CA VAL A 370 -17.61 44.33 -33.14
C VAL A 370 -19.00 44.94 -33.39
N SER A 371 -19.03 46.26 -33.51
CA SER A 371 -20.17 47.13 -33.75
C SER A 371 -21.16 46.60 -34.83
N PRO A 372 -22.47 46.92 -34.72
CA PRO A 372 -23.52 46.36 -35.57
C PRO A 372 -23.50 46.79 -37.05
N GLU A 373 -22.48 47.51 -37.53
CA GLU A 373 -22.43 48.05 -38.89
C GLU A 373 -21.41 47.38 -39.82
N SER A 374 -20.53 46.51 -39.33
CA SER A 374 -19.70 45.67 -40.22
C SER A 374 -20.34 44.29 -40.36
N HIS A 375 -21.08 44.13 -41.45
CA HIS A 375 -21.40 42.79 -41.95
C HIS A 375 -20.09 42.01 -42.16
N ILE A 376 -19.74 41.10 -41.24
CA ILE A 376 -18.73 40.06 -41.48
C ILE A 376 -19.35 39.09 -42.50
N THR A 377 -19.40 39.50 -43.77
CA THR A 377 -19.98 38.74 -44.89
C THR A 377 -18.94 37.98 -45.71
N SER A 378 -17.65 38.05 -45.36
CA SER A 378 -16.64 37.16 -45.94
C SER A 378 -15.67 36.67 -44.88
N LEU A 379 -15.70 35.36 -44.63
CA LEU A 379 -14.71 34.59 -43.86
C LEU A 379 -13.38 34.52 -44.63
N SER A 380 -12.74 35.67 -44.87
CA SER A 380 -11.48 35.70 -45.61
C SER A 380 -10.35 35.22 -44.70
N TRP A 381 -9.63 34.19 -45.14
CA TRP A 381 -8.46 33.66 -44.42
C TRP A 381 -7.47 34.77 -44.05
N ASN A 382 -7.22 35.69 -44.98
CA ASN A 382 -6.23 36.75 -44.83
C ASN A 382 -6.54 37.72 -43.67
N GLN A 383 -7.82 38.01 -43.37
CA GLN A 383 -8.16 38.90 -42.26
C GLN A 383 -8.14 38.17 -40.91
N LEU A 384 -8.61 36.92 -40.88
CA LEU A 384 -8.74 36.17 -39.65
C LEU A 384 -7.42 35.55 -39.19
N ILE A 385 -6.52 35.19 -40.12
CA ILE A 385 -5.26 34.52 -39.78
C ILE A 385 -4.34 35.41 -38.92
N SER A 386 -4.28 36.72 -39.18
CA SER A 386 -3.50 37.65 -38.34
C SER A 386 -4.01 37.68 -36.91
N SER A 387 -5.33 37.70 -36.71
CA SER A 387 -5.94 37.60 -35.38
C SER A 387 -5.70 36.24 -34.72
N VAL A 388 -5.75 35.14 -35.49
CA VAL A 388 -5.46 33.79 -34.99
C VAL A 388 -4.01 33.67 -34.54
N VAL A 389 -3.05 34.18 -35.32
CA VAL A 389 -1.62 34.17 -35.00
C VAL A 389 -1.35 35.01 -33.74
N HIS A 390 -1.96 36.20 -33.64
CA HIS A 390 -1.85 37.06 -32.46
C HIS A 390 -2.41 36.39 -31.20
N LEU A 391 -3.65 35.89 -31.24
CA LEU A 391 -4.27 35.19 -30.10
C LEU A 391 -3.52 33.92 -29.72
N LEU A 392 -3.00 33.17 -30.69
CA LEU A 392 -2.16 31.99 -30.41
C LEU A 392 -0.88 32.39 -29.67
N ALA A 393 -0.22 33.47 -30.08
CA ALA A 393 0.96 33.96 -29.39
C ALA A 393 0.66 34.47 -27.97
N GLN A 394 -0.50 35.12 -27.75
CA GLN A 394 -0.96 35.49 -26.40
C GLN A 394 -1.23 34.28 -25.50
N LEU A 395 -1.78 33.18 -26.05
CA LEU A 395 -2.01 31.94 -25.31
C LEU A 395 -0.70 31.20 -24.97
N LEU A 396 0.35 31.38 -25.77
CA LEU A 396 1.69 30.86 -25.53
C LEU A 396 2.52 31.76 -24.61
N TRP A 397 2.04 32.97 -24.31
CA TRP A 397 2.74 33.93 -23.48
C TRP A 397 2.90 33.40 -22.05
N PRO A 398 4.10 33.46 -21.46
CA PRO A 398 4.39 32.82 -20.17
C PRO A 398 3.60 33.41 -19.00
N SER A 399 3.26 34.70 -19.05
CA SER A 399 2.49 35.40 -18.02
C SER A 399 0.97 35.20 -18.12
N ASN A 400 0.48 34.41 -19.08
CA ASN A 400 -0.97 34.26 -19.29
C ASN A 400 -1.64 33.61 -18.05
N PRO A 401 -2.67 34.23 -17.45
CA PRO A 401 -3.30 33.72 -16.23
C PRO A 401 -4.00 32.37 -16.42
N ASN A 402 -4.45 32.06 -17.63
CA ASN A 402 -5.21 30.83 -17.89
C ASN A 402 -4.35 29.56 -17.86
N PHE A 403 -3.02 29.69 -17.93
CA PHE A 403 -2.05 28.58 -17.83
C PHE A 403 -2.30 27.36 -18.76
N MET A 404 -2.94 27.60 -19.91
CA MET A 404 -3.46 26.53 -20.79
C MET A 404 -2.37 25.71 -21.48
N PHE A 405 -1.22 26.32 -21.81
CA PHE A 405 -0.16 25.65 -22.55
C PHE A 405 0.53 24.55 -21.71
N PRO A 406 1.05 24.82 -20.51
CA PRO A 406 1.65 23.77 -19.67
C PRO A 406 0.63 22.71 -19.23
N GLU A 407 -0.62 23.10 -18.97
CA GLU A 407 -1.72 22.17 -18.68
C GLU A 407 -1.94 21.16 -19.83
N CYS A 408 -1.96 21.65 -21.08
CA CYS A 408 -2.09 20.79 -22.27
C CYS A 408 -0.90 19.82 -22.42
N MET A 409 0.31 20.30 -22.14
CA MET A 409 1.53 19.48 -22.23
C MET A 409 1.55 18.36 -21.20
N MET A 410 1.11 18.66 -19.98
CA MET A 410 0.92 17.69 -18.91
C MET A 410 -0.14 16.64 -19.30
N GLY A 411 -1.27 17.07 -19.89
CA GLY A 411 -2.33 16.18 -20.38
C GLY A 411 -1.86 15.19 -21.46
N ASN A 412 -0.99 15.65 -22.36
CA ASN A 412 -0.46 14.85 -23.47
C ASN A 412 0.84 14.09 -23.15
N CYS A 413 1.23 14.01 -21.87
CA CYS A 413 2.44 13.33 -21.38
C CYS A 413 3.76 13.85 -21.97
N GLN A 414 3.84 15.12 -22.36
CA GLN A 414 5.03 15.73 -22.93
C GLN A 414 5.97 16.27 -21.84
N TYR A 415 6.38 15.41 -20.92
CA TYR A 415 7.06 15.79 -19.67
C TYR A 415 8.46 16.36 -19.89
N THR A 416 9.21 15.88 -20.89
CA THR A 416 10.56 16.38 -21.20
C THR A 416 10.55 17.82 -21.68
N GLN A 417 9.62 18.13 -22.60
CA GLN A 417 9.44 19.47 -23.13
C GLN A 417 8.91 20.42 -22.06
N LEU A 418 8.05 19.91 -21.17
CA LEU A 418 7.51 20.65 -20.05
C LEU A 418 8.57 21.00 -19.00
N GLN A 419 9.48 20.07 -18.68
CA GLN A 419 10.63 20.35 -17.80
C GLN A 419 11.52 21.45 -18.38
N GLU A 420 11.81 21.39 -19.67
CA GLU A 420 12.61 22.41 -20.36
C GLU A 420 11.89 23.77 -20.40
N TYR A 421 10.59 23.79 -20.64
CA TYR A 421 9.78 25.01 -20.56
C TYR A 421 9.88 25.66 -19.17
N VAL A 422 9.68 24.89 -18.09
CA VAL A 422 9.75 25.41 -16.72
C VAL A 422 11.18 25.88 -16.38
N ARG A 423 12.22 25.18 -16.87
CA ARG A 423 13.61 25.59 -16.73
C ARG A 423 13.87 26.96 -17.37
N LEU A 424 13.34 27.18 -18.58
CA LEU A 424 13.55 28.42 -19.34
C LEU A 424 12.89 29.63 -18.68
N ILE A 425 11.68 29.49 -18.13
CA ILE A 425 10.95 30.61 -17.50
C ILE A 425 11.36 30.90 -16.06
N GLY A 426 11.86 29.89 -15.34
CA GLY A 426 12.02 29.93 -13.88
C GLY A 426 12.80 31.14 -13.31
N PRO A 427 13.89 31.63 -13.94
CA PRO A 427 14.67 32.74 -13.38
C PRO A 427 14.01 34.12 -13.47
N TRP A 428 13.12 34.35 -14.42
CA TRP A 428 12.65 35.71 -14.77
C TRP A 428 11.12 35.86 -14.76
N CYS A 429 10.35 34.79 -14.97
CA CYS A 429 8.90 34.85 -14.92
C CYS A 429 8.39 34.69 -13.48
N GLN A 430 7.67 35.69 -12.96
CA GLN A 430 7.07 35.65 -11.61
C GLN A 430 5.57 35.28 -11.64
N ALA A 431 4.99 35.13 -12.84
CA ALA A 431 3.62 34.68 -13.00
C ALA A 431 3.54 33.14 -12.96
N ASN A 432 2.46 32.60 -12.39
CA ASN A 432 2.14 31.16 -12.38
C ASN A 432 3.25 30.27 -11.77
N VAL A 433 4.02 30.78 -10.81
CA VAL A 433 5.14 30.04 -10.19
C VAL A 433 4.63 28.77 -9.51
N GLY A 434 3.53 28.85 -8.77
CA GLY A 434 2.93 27.69 -8.10
C GLY A 434 2.45 26.63 -9.08
N SER A 435 1.77 27.05 -10.14
CA SER A 435 1.24 26.20 -11.20
C SER A 435 2.37 25.52 -11.98
N CYS A 436 3.47 26.24 -12.25
CA CYS A 436 4.67 25.66 -12.84
C CYS A 436 5.31 24.60 -11.94
N ARG A 437 5.40 24.85 -10.63
CA ARG A 437 5.92 23.87 -9.66
C ARG A 437 5.02 22.63 -9.57
N PHE A 438 3.70 22.81 -9.58
CA PHE A 438 2.77 21.68 -9.59
C PHE A 438 2.95 20.79 -10.82
N VAL A 439 2.97 21.39 -12.00
CA VAL A 439 3.11 20.67 -13.27
C VAL A 439 4.49 20.03 -13.42
N LEU A 440 5.54 20.70 -12.91
CA LEU A 440 6.89 20.11 -12.80
C LEU A 440 6.92 18.91 -11.86
N GLY A 441 6.19 18.99 -10.73
CA GLY A 441 6.03 17.86 -9.80
C GLY A 441 5.39 16.65 -10.47
N GLN A 442 4.33 16.86 -11.27
CA GLN A 442 3.71 15.79 -12.04
C GLN A 442 4.64 15.21 -13.12
N ALA A 443 5.45 16.06 -13.77
CA ALA A 443 6.47 15.60 -14.70
C ALA A 443 7.53 14.71 -14.01
N TYR A 444 8.01 15.10 -12.83
CA TYR A 444 8.96 14.27 -12.07
C TYR A 444 8.36 12.97 -11.57
N LEU A 445 7.07 12.95 -11.18
CA LEU A 445 6.39 11.70 -10.83
C LEU A 445 6.33 10.74 -12.02
N ALA A 446 5.97 11.24 -13.20
CA ALA A 446 5.93 10.41 -14.41
C ALA A 446 7.31 9.89 -14.81
N CYS A 447 8.38 10.65 -14.52
CA CYS A 447 9.77 10.21 -14.71
C CYS A 447 10.29 9.26 -13.60
N GLY A 448 9.50 8.98 -12.56
CA GLY A 448 9.91 8.14 -11.42
C GLY A 448 10.76 8.85 -10.36
N GLU A 449 10.93 10.16 -10.43
CA GLU A 449 11.72 10.96 -9.48
C GLU A 449 10.84 11.52 -8.34
N GLY A 450 10.29 10.63 -7.52
CA GLY A 450 9.27 10.99 -6.53
C GLY A 450 9.67 12.02 -5.47
N GLN A 451 10.93 12.03 -5.03
CA GLN A 451 11.41 12.99 -4.02
C GLN A 451 11.43 14.43 -4.53
N LYS A 452 11.89 14.64 -5.78
CA LYS A 452 11.87 15.97 -6.41
C LYS A 452 10.44 16.43 -6.65
N ALA A 453 9.57 15.50 -7.03
CA ALA A 453 8.16 15.81 -7.20
C ALA A 453 7.50 16.31 -5.91
N LEU A 454 7.76 15.64 -4.79
CA LEU A 454 7.24 16.03 -3.48
C LEU A 454 7.68 17.46 -3.09
N GLN A 455 8.96 17.80 -3.30
CA GLN A 455 9.45 19.16 -3.07
C GLN A 455 8.71 20.18 -3.92
N CYS A 456 8.51 19.90 -5.21
CA CYS A 456 7.77 20.78 -6.10
C CYS A 456 6.30 20.94 -5.66
N PHE A 457 5.64 19.88 -5.18
CA PHE A 457 4.27 19.98 -4.68
C PHE A 457 4.16 20.78 -3.38
N GLN A 458 5.17 20.71 -2.51
CA GLN A 458 5.24 21.52 -1.29
C GLN A 458 5.44 23.01 -1.61
N GLU A 459 6.34 23.32 -2.55
CA GLU A 459 6.57 24.69 -3.02
C GLU A 459 5.31 25.28 -3.66
N ALA A 460 4.58 24.48 -4.45
CA ALA A 460 3.34 24.92 -5.08
C ALA A 460 2.22 25.27 -4.06
N ALA A 461 2.25 24.67 -2.86
CA ALA A 461 1.21 24.85 -1.86
C ALA A 461 1.10 26.30 -1.32
N SER A 462 2.17 27.10 -1.37
CA SER A 462 2.15 28.49 -0.88
C SER A 462 1.33 29.42 -1.77
N GLU A 463 1.24 29.13 -3.06
CA GLU A 463 0.64 29.98 -4.10
C GLU A 463 -0.76 29.54 -4.53
N VAL A 464 -1.32 28.50 -3.91
CA VAL A 464 -2.64 27.93 -4.25
C VAL A 464 -3.78 28.96 -4.21
N GLU A 465 -3.70 29.96 -3.33
CA GLU A 465 -4.72 30.99 -3.15
C GLU A 465 -4.59 32.17 -4.13
N LYS A 466 -3.49 32.26 -4.89
CA LYS A 466 -3.19 33.41 -5.77
C LYS A 466 -3.41 33.13 -7.25
N GLU A 467 -3.33 31.85 -7.66
CA GLU A 467 -3.29 31.48 -9.07
C GLU A 467 -4.57 30.77 -9.53
N GLU A 468 -5.15 31.19 -10.65
CA GLU A 468 -6.44 30.69 -11.17
C GLU A 468 -6.44 29.18 -11.45
N PHE A 469 -5.34 28.65 -12.00
CA PHE A 469 -5.21 27.22 -12.27
C PHE A 469 -5.27 26.38 -10.99
N LEU A 470 -4.55 26.78 -9.94
CA LEU A 470 -4.57 26.09 -8.65
C LEU A 470 -5.91 26.28 -7.93
N MET A 471 -6.54 27.45 -8.05
CA MET A 471 -7.89 27.68 -7.55
C MET A 471 -8.92 26.77 -8.24
N ARG A 472 -8.83 26.57 -9.56
CA ARG A 472 -9.65 25.61 -10.33
C ARG A 472 -9.37 24.17 -9.88
N LEU A 473 -8.12 23.87 -9.56
CA LEU A 473 -7.75 22.58 -8.98
C LEU A 473 -8.32 22.42 -7.57
N THR A 474 -8.47 23.46 -6.74
CA THR A 474 -9.07 23.30 -5.41
C THR A 474 -10.59 23.39 -5.40
N GLY A 475 -11.18 24.16 -6.32
CA GLY A 475 -12.61 24.39 -6.43
C GLY A 475 -13.33 23.13 -6.93
N SER A 476 -14.01 22.43 -6.04
CA SER A 476 -14.95 21.39 -6.45
C SER A 476 -16.26 21.54 -5.69
N GLU A 477 -17.35 21.09 -6.31
CA GLU A 477 -18.74 21.12 -5.77
C GLU A 477 -18.93 20.45 -4.40
N GLU A 478 -17.86 19.91 -3.78
CA GLU A 478 -17.86 19.38 -2.41
C GLU A 478 -17.82 20.49 -1.34
N ASP A 479 -17.58 21.75 -1.72
CA ASP A 479 -17.53 22.94 -0.83
C ASP A 479 -18.91 23.58 -0.55
N GLU A 480 -19.95 22.78 -0.22
CA GLU A 480 -21.13 23.35 0.45
C GLU A 480 -20.87 23.73 1.92
N ALA A 481 -19.68 23.42 2.45
CA ALA A 481 -19.24 23.83 3.78
C ALA A 481 -17.86 24.49 3.70
N GLY A 482 -17.82 25.81 3.47
CA GLY A 482 -16.60 26.65 3.35
C GLY A 482 -15.72 26.76 4.59
N ASN A 483 -15.49 25.64 5.31
CA ASN A 483 -14.67 25.54 6.50
C ASN A 483 -13.33 24.83 6.26
N THR A 484 -13.09 24.21 5.10
CA THR A 484 -11.80 23.56 4.79
C THR A 484 -10.88 24.52 4.04
N ALA A 485 -9.63 24.65 4.50
CA ALA A 485 -8.64 25.52 3.89
C ALA A 485 -8.26 25.03 2.48
N ALA A 486 -8.12 25.93 1.51
CA ALA A 486 -7.78 25.60 0.12
C ALA A 486 -6.49 24.77 0.01
N ARG A 487 -5.50 25.04 0.85
CA ARG A 487 -4.25 24.25 0.95
C ARG A 487 -4.49 22.80 1.37
N LEU A 488 -5.45 22.52 2.25
CA LEU A 488 -5.78 21.15 2.66
C LEU A 488 -6.46 20.36 1.55
N LEU A 489 -7.33 21.03 0.77
CA LEU A 489 -7.94 20.43 -0.42
C LEU A 489 -6.88 20.08 -1.46
N TYR A 490 -5.91 20.99 -1.67
CA TYR A 490 -4.76 20.74 -2.52
C TYR A 490 -3.94 19.52 -2.03
N TYR A 491 -3.54 19.47 -0.75
CA TYR A 491 -2.81 18.32 -0.22
C TYR A 491 -3.61 17.02 -0.34
N ASN A 492 -4.92 17.05 -0.12
CA ASN A 492 -5.77 15.87 -0.31
C ASN A 492 -5.76 15.36 -1.76
N LYS A 493 -5.73 16.26 -2.76
CA LYS A 493 -5.61 15.88 -4.17
C LYS A 493 -4.24 15.27 -4.49
N VAL A 494 -3.16 15.90 -4.02
CA VAL A 494 -1.80 15.37 -4.23
C VAL A 494 -1.61 14.03 -3.49
N LEU A 495 -2.18 13.86 -2.29
CA LEU A 495 -2.16 12.58 -1.57
C LEU A 495 -2.85 11.47 -2.37
N ARG A 496 -4.03 11.71 -2.95
CA ARG A 496 -4.71 10.74 -3.81
C ARG A 496 -3.84 10.38 -5.02
N LEU A 497 -3.20 11.37 -5.64
CA LEU A 497 -2.31 11.14 -6.77
C LEU A 497 -1.09 10.28 -6.40
N LEU A 498 -0.47 10.51 -5.24
CA LEU A 498 0.63 9.69 -4.75
C LEU A 498 0.19 8.26 -4.35
N GLU A 499 -1.04 8.12 -3.85
CA GLU A 499 -1.66 6.81 -3.55
C GLU A 499 -1.88 6.00 -4.83
N ASP A 500 -2.35 6.63 -5.91
CA ASP A 500 -2.57 5.98 -7.21
C ASP A 500 -1.26 5.52 -7.88
N VAL A 501 -0.19 6.29 -7.73
CA VAL A 501 1.16 5.93 -8.23
C VAL A 501 1.82 4.85 -7.35
N GLY A 502 1.36 4.67 -6.11
CA GLY A 502 1.84 3.63 -5.21
C GLY A 502 3.15 3.96 -4.50
N LEU A 503 3.36 5.21 -4.08
CA LEU A 503 4.56 5.67 -3.37
C LEU A 503 4.27 5.98 -1.89
N PRO A 504 4.20 4.97 -0.99
CA PRO A 504 3.74 5.14 0.39
C PRO A 504 4.62 6.06 1.25
N ASP A 505 5.95 6.06 1.05
CA ASP A 505 6.88 6.92 1.81
C ASP A 505 6.58 8.41 1.60
N LEU A 506 6.27 8.80 0.36
CA LEU A 506 5.97 10.18 0.00
C LEU A 506 4.59 10.60 0.52
N VAL A 507 3.63 9.67 0.50
CA VAL A 507 2.30 9.89 1.08
C VAL A 507 2.42 10.21 2.57
N ILE A 508 3.27 9.50 3.32
CA ILE A 508 3.51 9.77 4.75
C ILE A 508 4.09 11.17 4.97
N GLN A 509 5.13 11.54 4.20
CA GLN A 509 5.77 12.86 4.33
C GLN A 509 4.79 13.99 4.02
N LEU A 510 3.99 13.86 2.96
CA LEU A 510 3.00 14.88 2.61
C LEU A 510 1.84 14.90 3.61
N ALA A 511 1.39 13.74 4.10
CA ALA A 511 0.29 13.66 5.05
C ALA A 511 0.65 14.22 6.42
N THR A 512 1.88 14.03 6.90
CA THR A 512 2.36 14.62 8.15
C THR A 512 2.42 16.16 8.06
N LEU A 513 2.82 16.71 6.92
CA LEU A 513 2.72 18.15 6.65
C LEU A 513 1.26 18.62 6.59
N ALA A 514 0.38 17.90 5.90
CA ALA A 514 -1.04 18.22 5.81
C ALA A 514 -1.73 18.21 7.20
N VAL A 515 -1.31 17.34 8.12
CA VAL A 515 -1.83 17.32 9.50
C VAL A 515 -1.49 18.63 10.23
N SER A 516 -0.29 19.19 10.02
CA SER A 516 0.13 20.45 10.63
C SER A 516 -0.70 21.65 10.15
N GLU A 517 -1.23 21.59 8.94
CA GLU A 517 -2.12 22.60 8.37
C GLU A 517 -3.60 22.37 8.76
N ALA A 518 -3.96 21.14 9.15
CA ALA A 518 -5.34 20.73 9.42
C ALA A 518 -5.82 21.06 10.84
N VAL A 519 -5.14 21.93 11.60
CA VAL A 519 -5.42 22.21 13.03
C VAL A 519 -6.89 22.52 13.32
N ASN A 520 -7.58 23.14 12.36
CA ASN A 520 -8.95 23.64 12.52
C ASN A 520 -10.06 22.64 12.16
N ASP A 521 -9.75 21.47 11.57
CA ASP A 521 -10.75 20.45 11.21
C ASP A 521 -10.38 19.04 11.74
N PRO A 522 -11.01 18.59 12.86
CA PRO A 522 -10.71 17.30 13.45
C PRO A 522 -11.12 16.11 12.56
N ARG A 523 -12.08 16.27 11.63
CA ARG A 523 -12.50 15.20 10.73
C ARG A 523 -11.45 14.92 9.66
N SER A 524 -10.89 15.98 9.09
CA SER A 524 -9.77 15.89 8.14
C SER A 524 -8.50 15.38 8.82
N GLN A 525 -8.18 15.84 10.04
CA GLN A 525 -7.08 15.27 10.82
C GLN A 525 -7.23 13.76 11.04
N ALA A 526 -8.42 13.30 11.45
CA ALA A 526 -8.67 11.87 11.65
C ALA A 526 -8.50 11.06 10.35
N ALA A 527 -8.83 11.64 9.19
CA ALA A 527 -8.64 11.00 7.89
C ALA A 527 -7.16 10.88 7.52
N LEU A 528 -6.40 11.95 7.72
CA LEU A 528 -4.96 11.98 7.47
C LEU A 528 -4.20 11.00 8.37
N TRP A 529 -4.50 10.97 9.67
CA TRP A 529 -3.90 10.00 10.60
C TRP A 529 -4.22 8.55 10.22
N THR A 530 -5.44 8.27 9.75
CA THR A 530 -5.82 6.94 9.25
C THR A 530 -5.02 6.56 8.00
N ARG A 531 -4.76 7.51 7.09
CA ARG A 531 -3.90 7.30 5.91
C ARG A 531 -2.45 7.04 6.31
N ILE A 532 -1.89 7.88 7.18
CA ILE A 532 -0.53 7.73 7.72
C ILE A 532 -0.37 6.33 8.34
N PHE A 533 -1.32 5.92 9.20
CA PHE A 533 -1.34 4.59 9.80
C PHE A 533 -1.30 3.47 8.75
N LYS A 534 -2.18 3.54 7.74
CA LYS A 534 -2.26 2.50 6.69
C LYS A 534 -0.95 2.36 5.93
N HIS A 535 -0.34 3.48 5.51
CA HIS A 535 0.91 3.44 4.74
C HIS A 535 2.12 3.01 5.58
N HIS A 536 2.24 3.42 6.85
CA HIS A 536 3.28 2.87 7.74
C HIS A 536 3.09 1.36 7.98
N LEU A 537 1.84 0.91 8.07
CA LEU A 537 1.54 -0.52 8.21
C LEU A 537 1.94 -1.29 6.94
N ASP A 538 1.65 -0.76 5.76
CA ASP A 538 2.03 -1.37 4.48
C ASP A 538 3.56 -1.47 4.34
N LEU A 539 4.31 -0.45 4.79
CA LEU A 539 5.78 -0.44 4.83
C LEU A 539 6.40 -1.33 5.93
N GLY A 540 5.62 -1.72 6.95
CA GLY A 540 6.10 -2.53 8.07
C GLY A 540 6.75 -1.75 9.21
N HIS A 541 6.58 -0.42 9.25
CA HIS A 541 7.03 0.43 10.35
C HIS A 541 6.05 0.36 11.53
N ASN A 542 6.07 -0.76 12.26
CA ASN A 542 5.07 -1.06 13.30
C ASN A 542 5.00 -0.03 14.44
N ARG A 543 6.14 0.54 14.84
CA ARG A 543 6.21 1.54 15.92
C ARG A 543 5.59 2.87 15.51
N GLU A 544 5.94 3.34 14.32
CA GLU A 544 5.42 4.59 13.74
C GLU A 544 3.92 4.46 13.46
N ALA A 545 3.47 3.31 12.96
CA ALA A 545 2.04 3.02 12.80
C ALA A 545 1.29 3.07 14.15
N TYR A 546 1.86 2.50 15.22
CA TYR A 546 1.27 2.58 16.55
C TYR A 546 1.20 4.01 17.09
N GLU A 547 2.26 4.82 16.87
CA GLU A 547 2.27 6.23 17.24
C GLU A 547 1.18 7.03 16.50
N ALA A 548 1.06 6.83 15.18
CA ALA A 548 0.00 7.44 14.36
C ALA A 548 -1.41 7.07 14.84
N LEU A 549 -1.61 5.83 15.31
CA LEU A 549 -2.87 5.38 15.88
C LEU A 549 -3.20 6.09 17.19
N THR A 550 -2.20 6.34 18.06
CA THR A 550 -2.43 7.05 19.32
C THR A 550 -2.71 8.54 19.15
N GLN A 551 -2.22 9.14 18.05
CA GLN A 551 -2.41 10.56 17.72
C GLN A 551 -3.78 10.87 17.08
N ASN A 552 -4.54 9.84 16.67
CA ASN A 552 -5.81 10.03 15.98
C ASN A 552 -6.90 10.58 16.93
N PRO A 553 -7.53 11.74 16.62
CA PRO A 553 -8.53 12.35 17.49
C PRO A 553 -9.88 11.61 17.53
N ASP A 554 -10.19 10.75 16.54
CA ASP A 554 -11.46 10.02 16.46
C ASP A 554 -11.34 8.60 17.05
N PRO A 555 -12.08 8.28 18.14
CA PRO A 555 -12.01 6.96 18.78
C PRO A 555 -12.54 5.83 17.88
N SER A 556 -13.48 6.11 16.96
CA SER A 556 -14.04 5.09 16.09
C SER A 556 -13.00 4.59 15.07
N ARG A 557 -12.33 5.53 14.40
CA ARG A 557 -11.23 5.24 13.46
C ARG A 557 -10.02 4.65 14.16
N GLN A 558 -9.74 5.06 15.40
CA GLN A 558 -8.69 4.46 16.21
C GLN A 558 -8.91 2.96 16.44
N LEU A 559 -10.16 2.52 16.71
CA LEU A 559 -10.49 1.11 16.87
C LEU A 559 -10.37 0.31 15.57
N ASP A 560 -10.76 0.89 14.43
CA ASP A 560 -10.62 0.21 13.14
C ASP A 560 -9.14 0.08 12.72
N CYS A 561 -8.33 1.13 12.95
CA CYS A 561 -6.87 1.05 12.79
C CYS A 561 -6.27 -0.01 13.72
N LEU A 562 -6.73 -0.08 14.98
CA LEU A 562 -6.25 -1.08 15.95
C LEU A 562 -6.56 -2.50 15.50
N ARG A 563 -7.79 -2.73 15.02
CA ARG A 563 -8.19 -4.03 14.45
C ARG A 563 -7.25 -4.40 13.33
N GLN A 564 -7.05 -3.52 12.36
CA GLN A 564 -6.17 -3.74 11.20
C GLN A 564 -4.72 -4.03 11.63
N LEU A 565 -4.17 -3.27 12.58
CA LEU A 565 -2.82 -3.47 13.12
C LEU A 565 -2.67 -4.88 13.70
N VAL A 566 -3.61 -5.30 14.55
CA VAL A 566 -3.58 -6.63 15.18
C VAL A 566 -3.68 -7.73 14.12
N VAL A 567 -4.48 -7.54 13.06
CA VAL A 567 -4.56 -8.52 11.95
C VAL A 567 -3.21 -8.69 11.29
N VAL A 568 -2.66 -7.59 10.79
CA VAL A 568 -1.47 -7.59 9.94
C VAL A 568 -0.25 -8.05 10.72
N LEU A 569 -0.09 -7.64 11.98
CA LEU A 569 1.00 -8.11 12.84
C LEU A 569 0.92 -9.62 13.12
N CYS A 570 -0.30 -10.15 13.28
CA CYS A 570 -0.49 -11.59 13.47
C CYS A 570 -0.19 -12.38 12.19
N GLU A 571 -0.62 -11.88 11.02
CA GLU A 571 -0.33 -12.49 9.71
C GLU A 571 1.16 -12.46 9.38
N ARG A 572 1.87 -11.38 9.74
CA ARG A 572 3.33 -11.23 9.57
C ARG A 572 4.15 -11.96 10.65
N ALA A 573 3.51 -12.60 11.63
CA ALA A 573 4.14 -13.25 12.78
C ALA A 573 5.07 -12.34 13.63
N GLN A 574 4.88 -11.02 13.60
CA GLN A 574 5.63 -10.04 14.39
C GLN A 574 5.03 -9.88 15.80
N LEU A 575 4.96 -11.01 16.53
CA LEU A 575 4.25 -11.11 17.81
C LEU A 575 4.93 -10.36 18.96
N HIS A 576 6.26 -10.17 18.88
CA HIS A 576 7.02 -9.47 19.92
C HIS A 576 6.59 -8.01 20.07
N ASP A 577 6.44 -7.30 18.95
CA ASP A 577 6.05 -5.88 18.93
C ASP A 577 4.65 -5.71 19.55
N LEU A 578 3.71 -6.59 19.19
CA LEU A 578 2.35 -6.60 19.73
C LEU A 578 2.34 -6.73 21.27
N VAL A 579 3.22 -7.53 21.85
CA VAL A 579 3.27 -7.69 23.31
C VAL A 579 3.97 -6.50 23.99
N GLN A 580 4.96 -5.88 23.33
CA GLN A 580 5.75 -4.79 23.89
C GLN A 580 4.99 -3.46 23.91
N PHE A 581 4.00 -3.24 23.03
CA PHE A 581 3.29 -1.97 22.97
C PHE A 581 2.50 -1.63 24.25
N PRO A 582 2.53 -0.35 24.70
CA PRO A 582 1.92 0.06 25.97
C PRO A 582 0.39 0.16 25.93
N TYR A 583 -0.27 0.14 24.75
CA TYR A 583 -1.73 0.19 24.53
C TYR A 583 -2.55 1.09 25.48
N ILE A 584 -2.10 2.33 25.70
CA ILE A 584 -2.74 3.27 26.62
C ILE A 584 -4.23 3.42 26.27
N ASN A 585 -5.12 3.14 27.23
CA ASN A 585 -6.60 3.15 27.09
C ASN A 585 -7.23 2.20 26.05
N LEU A 586 -6.43 1.39 25.33
CA LEU A 586 -6.91 0.46 24.29
C LEU A 586 -6.76 -1.02 24.69
N HIS A 587 -6.37 -1.28 25.94
CA HIS A 587 -6.09 -2.62 26.45
C HIS A 587 -7.24 -3.60 26.32
N GLU A 588 -8.44 -3.21 26.77
CA GLU A 588 -9.62 -4.09 26.75
C GLU A 588 -10.03 -4.41 25.32
N GLU A 589 -9.86 -3.45 24.40
CA GLU A 589 -10.18 -3.59 22.98
C GLU A 589 -9.21 -4.55 22.27
N VAL A 590 -7.89 -4.42 22.50
CA VAL A 590 -6.89 -5.37 21.96
C VAL A 590 -7.19 -6.79 22.45
N VAL A 591 -7.45 -6.94 23.74
CA VAL A 591 -7.79 -8.25 24.32
C VAL A 591 -9.07 -8.79 23.70
N GLY A 592 -10.12 -7.97 23.55
CA GLY A 592 -11.36 -8.36 22.90
C GLY A 592 -11.19 -8.79 21.43
N ILE A 593 -10.33 -8.09 20.67
CA ILE A 593 -10.01 -8.42 19.28
C ILE A 593 -9.25 -9.75 19.20
N ILE A 594 -8.24 -9.95 20.04
CA ILE A 594 -7.45 -11.20 20.04
C ILE A 594 -8.31 -12.37 20.55
N GLU A 595 -9.14 -12.17 21.57
CA GLU A 595 -10.04 -13.19 22.09
C GLU A 595 -11.10 -13.61 21.06
N SER A 596 -11.74 -12.64 20.39
CA SER A 596 -12.74 -12.95 19.35
C SER A 596 -12.13 -13.72 18.18
N ARG A 597 -10.93 -13.35 17.75
CA ARG A 597 -10.16 -14.08 16.73
C ARG A 597 -9.70 -15.45 17.21
N ALA A 598 -9.19 -15.54 18.43
CA ALA A 598 -8.78 -16.80 19.02
C ALA A 598 -9.94 -17.80 19.02
N ARG A 599 -11.16 -17.37 19.36
CA ARG A 599 -12.38 -18.18 19.35
C ARG A 599 -12.88 -18.55 17.93
N ALA A 600 -12.62 -17.70 16.95
CA ALA A 600 -13.10 -17.90 15.57
C ALA A 600 -12.15 -18.75 14.70
N VAL A 601 -10.84 -18.71 14.95
CA VAL A 601 -9.82 -19.37 14.12
C VAL A 601 -9.53 -20.80 14.61
N ASP A 602 -9.13 -21.67 13.68
CA ASP A 602 -8.69 -23.05 13.95
C ASP A 602 -7.41 -23.09 14.79
N LEU A 603 -7.45 -23.85 15.89
CA LEU A 603 -6.42 -23.95 16.93
C LEU A 603 -5.03 -24.39 16.44
N MET A 604 -4.95 -25.05 15.29
CA MET A 604 -3.71 -25.61 14.75
C MET A 604 -2.99 -24.70 13.74
N THR A 605 -3.66 -23.65 13.26
CA THR A 605 -3.11 -22.76 12.22
C THR A 605 -2.39 -21.55 12.81
N HIS A 606 -2.94 -20.95 13.88
CA HIS A 606 -2.42 -19.73 14.49
C HIS A 606 -2.45 -19.82 16.02
N ASN A 607 -1.37 -19.37 16.66
CA ASN A 607 -1.15 -19.49 18.11
C ASN A 607 -1.71 -18.29 18.90
N TYR A 608 -2.95 -17.87 18.63
CA TYR A 608 -3.56 -16.69 19.30
C TYR A 608 -3.68 -16.84 20.83
N TYR A 609 -3.97 -18.05 21.32
CA TYR A 609 -4.04 -18.30 22.77
C TYR A 609 -2.67 -18.22 23.46
N GLU A 610 -1.61 -18.69 22.79
CA GLU A 610 -0.24 -18.58 23.31
C GLU A 610 0.23 -17.11 23.31
N LEU A 611 -0.16 -16.33 22.30
CA LEU A 611 0.04 -14.88 22.25
C LEU A 611 -0.71 -14.16 23.38
N LEU A 612 -1.98 -14.47 23.58
CA LEU A 612 -2.82 -13.85 24.62
C LEU A 612 -2.28 -14.17 26.02
N TYR A 613 -1.75 -15.38 26.22
CA TYR A 613 -1.04 -15.76 27.43
C TYR A 613 0.24 -14.95 27.66
N ALA A 614 1.12 -14.85 26.65
CA ALA A 614 2.33 -14.04 26.72
C ALA A 614 2.00 -12.56 27.01
N PHE A 615 0.95 -12.04 26.37
CA PHE A 615 0.43 -10.68 26.59
C PHE A 615 0.04 -10.44 28.05
N HIS A 616 -0.72 -11.35 28.65
CA HIS A 616 -1.12 -11.21 30.06
C HIS A 616 0.04 -11.40 31.05
N ILE A 617 1.01 -12.27 30.76
CA ILE A 617 2.19 -12.47 31.61
C ILE A 617 3.07 -11.22 31.66
N ASN A 618 3.38 -10.63 30.50
CA ASN A 618 4.23 -9.44 30.44
C ASN A 618 3.62 -8.24 31.19
N ARG A 619 2.32 -8.27 31.43
CA ARG A 619 1.57 -7.24 32.17
C ARG A 619 1.22 -7.68 33.59
N HIS A 620 1.76 -8.80 34.07
CA HIS A 620 1.55 -9.39 35.40
C HIS A 620 0.08 -9.73 35.73
N ASN A 621 -0.78 -9.87 34.72
CA ASN A 621 -2.18 -10.25 34.86
C ASN A 621 -2.34 -11.77 34.86
N TYR A 622 -1.75 -12.43 35.87
CA TYR A 622 -1.71 -13.90 35.97
C TYR A 622 -3.09 -14.55 36.00
N ARG A 623 -4.11 -13.85 36.52
CA ARG A 623 -5.47 -14.38 36.58
C ARG A 623 -6.08 -14.55 35.19
N LYS A 624 -6.04 -13.49 34.37
CA LYS A 624 -6.53 -13.53 32.99
C LYS A 624 -5.68 -14.51 32.16
N ALA A 625 -4.36 -14.54 32.36
CA ALA A 625 -3.47 -15.51 31.71
C ALA A 625 -3.88 -16.97 31.98
N GLY A 626 -4.20 -17.29 33.25
CA GLY A 626 -4.68 -18.61 33.64
C GLY A 626 -6.02 -18.97 33.01
N THR A 627 -6.98 -18.04 33.00
CA THR A 627 -8.29 -18.23 32.33
C THR A 627 -8.14 -18.54 30.84
N VAL A 628 -7.29 -17.80 30.15
CA VAL A 628 -7.04 -17.97 28.70
C VAL A 628 -6.45 -19.35 28.40
N MET A 629 -5.44 -19.78 29.17
CA MET A 629 -4.83 -21.09 28.97
C MET A 629 -5.78 -22.23 29.34
N PHE A 630 -6.64 -22.04 30.34
CA PHE A 630 -7.68 -23.00 30.66
C PHE A 630 -8.73 -23.11 29.53
N GLU A 631 -9.19 -21.99 28.98
CA GLU A 631 -10.10 -21.97 27.82
C GLU A 631 -9.45 -22.66 26.61
N TYR A 632 -8.17 -22.39 26.35
CA TYR A 632 -7.41 -23.04 25.27
C TYR A 632 -7.33 -24.56 25.45
N GLY A 633 -7.00 -25.04 26.66
CA GLY A 633 -6.96 -26.46 26.98
C GLY A 633 -8.32 -27.14 26.84
N MET A 634 -9.39 -26.49 27.28
CA MET A 634 -10.77 -26.97 27.13
C MET A 634 -11.17 -27.13 25.67
N ARG A 635 -10.82 -26.16 24.83
CA ARG A 635 -11.15 -26.18 23.40
C ARG A 635 -10.32 -27.22 22.65
N LEU A 636 -9.02 -27.34 22.97
CA LEU A 636 -8.15 -28.40 22.45
C LEU A 636 -8.70 -29.80 22.75
N GLY A 637 -9.19 -30.05 23.97
CA GLY A 637 -9.79 -31.33 24.34
C GLY A 637 -11.08 -31.67 23.56
N ARG A 638 -11.80 -30.67 23.05
CA ARG A 638 -13.03 -30.85 22.26
C ARG A 638 -12.76 -31.02 20.77
N GLU A 639 -11.88 -30.19 20.22
CA GLU A 639 -11.66 -30.08 18.77
C GLU A 639 -10.49 -30.95 18.29
N VAL A 640 -9.42 -31.08 19.07
CA VAL A 640 -8.16 -31.71 18.64
C VAL A 640 -7.81 -32.91 19.53
N ARG A 641 -8.50 -34.03 19.30
CA ARG A 641 -8.27 -35.31 20.01
C ARG A 641 -7.12 -36.13 19.42
N THR A 642 -5.99 -35.47 19.14
CA THR A 642 -4.75 -36.11 18.68
C THR A 642 -3.75 -36.19 19.82
N LEU A 643 -2.74 -37.05 19.71
CA LEU A 643 -1.66 -37.14 20.70
C LEU A 643 -1.00 -35.76 20.96
N ARG A 644 -0.76 -34.99 19.90
CA ARG A 644 -0.19 -33.63 19.99
C ARG A 644 -1.17 -32.64 20.63
N GLY A 645 -2.47 -32.77 20.34
CA GLY A 645 -3.52 -31.96 20.97
C GLY A 645 -3.62 -32.22 22.48
N LEU A 646 -3.57 -33.48 22.90
CA LEU A 646 -3.54 -33.88 24.31
C LEU A 646 -2.28 -33.39 25.02
N GLN A 647 -1.11 -33.46 24.36
CA GLN A 647 0.14 -32.88 24.88
C GLN A 647 0.01 -31.37 25.14
N LYS A 648 -0.52 -30.64 24.16
CA LYS A 648 -0.78 -29.21 24.32
C LYS A 648 -1.80 -28.96 25.44
N GLN A 649 -2.88 -29.73 25.51
CA GLN A 649 -3.90 -29.61 26.55
C GLN A 649 -3.31 -29.73 27.97
N VAL A 650 -2.47 -30.75 28.21
CA VAL A 650 -1.78 -30.93 29.50
C VAL A 650 -0.89 -29.74 29.83
N ASN A 651 -0.13 -29.25 28.84
CA ASN A 651 0.73 -28.07 29.02
C ASN A 651 -0.08 -26.81 29.33
N CYS A 652 -1.25 -26.63 28.71
CA CYS A 652 -2.15 -25.50 28.96
C CYS A 652 -2.75 -25.53 30.37
N TYR A 653 -3.18 -26.70 30.86
CA TYR A 653 -3.66 -26.79 32.24
C TYR A 653 -2.54 -26.60 33.26
N LEU A 654 -1.33 -27.10 32.97
CA LEU A 654 -0.17 -26.88 33.82
C LEU A 654 0.23 -25.40 33.86
N SER A 655 0.23 -24.71 32.73
CA SER A 655 0.51 -23.27 32.68
C SER A 655 -0.56 -22.47 33.41
N ALA A 656 -1.84 -22.81 33.27
CA ALA A 656 -2.94 -22.21 34.01
C ALA A 656 -2.79 -22.41 35.53
N LEU A 657 -2.46 -23.63 35.97
CA LEU A 657 -2.23 -23.95 37.37
C LEU A 657 -1.05 -23.15 37.95
N ASN A 658 0.05 -23.05 37.20
CA ASN A 658 1.20 -22.24 37.59
C ASN A 658 0.82 -20.76 37.72
N CYS A 659 0.04 -20.21 36.78
CA CYS A 659 -0.45 -18.83 36.86
C CYS A 659 -1.33 -18.59 38.08
N LEU A 660 -2.23 -19.51 38.42
CA LEU A 660 -3.08 -19.37 39.60
C LEU A 660 -2.31 -19.50 40.91
N ARG A 661 -1.26 -20.34 40.96
CA ARG A 661 -0.38 -20.49 42.13
C ARG A 661 0.49 -19.26 42.41
N LEU A 662 0.75 -18.44 41.39
CA LEU A 662 1.45 -17.15 41.56
C LEU A 662 0.56 -16.07 42.19
N ILE A 663 -0.75 -16.29 42.23
CA ILE A 663 -1.74 -15.36 42.79
C ILE A 663 -2.03 -15.75 44.24
N ARG A 664 -2.44 -14.78 45.06
CA ARG A 664 -2.95 -15.06 46.41
C ARG A 664 -4.16 -16.02 46.34
N PRO A 665 -4.28 -16.97 47.28
CA PRO A 665 -5.30 -18.02 47.24
C PRO A 665 -6.74 -17.47 47.20
N GLU A 666 -6.98 -16.29 47.79
CA GLU A 666 -8.28 -15.60 47.79
C GLU A 666 -8.79 -15.21 46.38
N TYR A 667 -7.88 -15.02 45.43
CA TYR A 667 -8.21 -14.60 44.05
C TYR A 667 -7.94 -15.68 43.01
N ALA A 668 -7.58 -16.90 43.44
CA ALA A 668 -7.19 -18.02 42.59
C ALA A 668 -8.41 -18.82 42.09
N TRP A 669 -9.26 -18.16 41.29
CA TRP A 669 -10.47 -18.77 40.71
C TRP A 669 -10.71 -18.30 39.27
N ILE A 670 -11.27 -19.22 38.46
CA ILE A 670 -11.60 -19.02 37.04
C ILE A 670 -13.12 -19.12 36.85
N ILE A 671 -13.65 -18.36 35.90
CA ILE A 671 -15.07 -18.37 35.53
C ILE A 671 -15.26 -19.25 34.31
N GLN A 672 -16.11 -20.28 34.42
CA GLN A 672 -16.54 -21.10 33.30
C GLN A 672 -18.05 -20.91 33.04
N PRO A 673 -18.47 -20.71 31.78
CA PRO A 673 -19.87 -20.90 31.42
C PRO A 673 -20.19 -22.41 31.49
N ALA A 674 -21.07 -22.80 32.40
CA ALA A 674 -21.36 -24.21 32.68
C ALA A 674 -21.82 -24.94 31.41
N THR A 675 -21.16 -26.04 31.06
CA THR A 675 -21.55 -26.90 29.96
C THR A 675 -22.42 -28.03 30.50
N GLY A 676 -23.70 -27.75 30.70
CA GLY A 676 -24.71 -28.75 31.02
C GLY A 676 -26.03 -28.41 30.32
N PRO A 677 -26.81 -29.42 29.89
CA PRO A 677 -28.19 -29.17 29.47
C PRO A 677 -28.96 -28.51 30.63
N PRO A 678 -29.88 -27.58 30.37
CA PRO A 678 -30.70 -26.99 31.41
C PRO A 678 -31.43 -28.13 32.14
N CYS A 679 -31.09 -28.35 33.40
CA CYS A 679 -31.82 -29.28 34.25
C CYS A 679 -33.22 -28.69 34.46
N GLU A 680 -34.17 -29.13 33.64
CA GLU A 680 -35.59 -28.90 33.86
C GLU A 680 -35.93 -29.53 35.21
N LYS A 681 -36.33 -28.71 36.16
CA LYS A 681 -36.91 -29.21 37.41
C LYS A 681 -38.19 -29.97 37.04
N PRO A 682 -38.35 -31.25 37.41
CA PRO A 682 -39.59 -31.97 37.17
C PRO A 682 -40.73 -31.25 37.90
N GLY A 683 -41.71 -30.71 37.15
CA GLY A 683 -42.95 -30.16 37.73
C GLY A 683 -43.28 -28.69 37.45
N THR A 684 -42.46 -27.92 36.71
CA THR A 684 -42.85 -26.56 36.29
C THR A 684 -43.51 -26.55 34.90
N SER A 685 -44.80 -26.22 34.84
CA SER A 685 -45.56 -26.05 33.60
C SER A 685 -44.88 -25.03 32.65
N PRO A 686 -44.83 -25.29 31.33
CA PRO A 686 -44.23 -24.37 30.37
C PRO A 686 -44.99 -23.03 30.37
N LYS A 687 -44.28 -21.92 30.64
CA LYS A 687 -44.87 -20.58 30.54
C LYS A 687 -45.09 -20.26 29.05
N ARG A 688 -46.36 -20.06 28.68
CA ARG A 688 -46.77 -19.56 27.37
C ARG A 688 -46.79 -18.03 27.39
N ASN A 689 -46.45 -17.41 26.27
CA ASN A 689 -46.61 -15.97 26.08
C ASN A 689 -48.09 -15.59 25.95
N TYR A 690 -48.41 -14.29 25.91
CA TYR A 690 -49.79 -13.77 25.84
C TYR A 690 -50.60 -14.34 24.63
N ASP A 691 -49.91 -14.79 23.57
CA ASP A 691 -50.47 -15.44 22.37
C ASP A 691 -50.54 -16.98 22.42
N GLY A 692 -50.19 -17.62 23.55
CA GLY A 692 -50.34 -19.07 23.72
C GLY A 692 -49.20 -19.93 23.16
N ASP A 693 -48.17 -19.33 22.54
CA ASP A 693 -46.96 -20.02 22.09
C ASP A 693 -45.97 -20.29 23.24
N LEU A 694 -45.26 -21.42 23.15
CA LEU A 694 -44.16 -21.80 24.05
C LEU A 694 -43.03 -20.76 23.94
N ALA A 695 -42.77 -20.03 25.03
CA ALA A 695 -41.62 -19.12 25.09
C ALA A 695 -40.32 -19.92 24.94
N PRO A 696 -39.32 -19.45 24.15
CA PRO A 696 -38.02 -20.11 24.10
C PRO A 696 -37.43 -20.17 25.52
N PRO A 697 -36.80 -21.30 25.93
CA PRO A 697 -36.29 -21.45 27.28
C PRO A 697 -35.29 -20.33 27.57
N THR A 698 -35.49 -19.61 28.66
CA THR A 698 -34.52 -18.63 29.15
C THR A 698 -33.23 -19.38 29.48
N VAL A 699 -32.20 -19.21 28.64
CA VAL A 699 -30.87 -19.77 28.88
C VAL A 699 -30.25 -19.04 30.06
N SER A 700 -30.56 -19.49 31.28
CA SER A 700 -29.81 -19.07 32.45
C SER A 700 -28.39 -19.62 32.29
N ARG A 701 -27.45 -18.80 31.82
CA ARG A 701 -26.02 -19.10 31.82
C ARG A 701 -25.62 -19.35 33.28
N ARG A 702 -25.58 -20.61 33.70
CA ARG A 702 -25.04 -20.97 35.00
C ARG A 702 -23.54 -20.71 34.93
N ILE A 703 -23.07 -19.82 35.79
CA ILE A 703 -21.66 -19.47 35.89
C ILE A 703 -21.07 -20.40 36.95
N GLU A 704 -20.09 -21.21 36.57
CA GLU A 704 -19.38 -22.11 37.48
C GLU A 704 -18.03 -21.48 37.83
N ILE A 705 -17.74 -21.39 39.13
CA ILE A 705 -16.48 -20.85 39.64
C ILE A 705 -15.59 -22.06 39.91
N LEU A 706 -14.51 -22.18 39.17
CA LEU A 706 -13.51 -23.23 39.35
C LEU A 706 -12.42 -22.74 40.31
N GLU A 707 -12.25 -23.48 41.40
CA GLU A 707 -11.14 -23.30 42.32
C GLU A 707 -9.91 -24.11 41.88
N LEU A 708 -8.76 -23.82 42.49
CA LEU A 708 -7.48 -24.46 42.17
C LEU A 708 -7.56 -26.01 42.25
N LYS A 709 -8.31 -26.55 43.22
CA LYS A 709 -8.51 -28.00 43.37
C LYS A 709 -9.25 -28.63 42.20
N ASP A 710 -10.20 -27.91 41.59
CA ASP A 710 -10.94 -28.43 40.44
C ASP A 710 -10.09 -28.37 39.17
N LEU A 711 -9.24 -27.35 39.04
CA LEU A 711 -8.22 -27.32 37.98
C LEU A 711 -7.21 -28.46 38.10
N GLU A 712 -6.81 -28.82 39.32
CA GLU A 712 -5.92 -29.95 39.56
C GLU A 712 -6.57 -31.28 39.12
N LYS A 713 -7.87 -31.46 39.35
CA LYS A 713 -8.61 -32.64 38.86
C LYS A 713 -8.62 -32.69 37.33
N GLU A 714 -8.93 -31.58 36.66
CA GLU A 714 -8.92 -31.52 35.18
C GLU A 714 -7.52 -31.76 34.59
N TYR A 715 -6.48 -31.25 35.24
CA TYR A 715 -5.10 -31.54 34.87
C TYR A 715 -4.75 -33.02 35.00
N VAL A 716 -5.10 -33.65 36.13
CA VAL A 716 -4.85 -35.09 36.35
C VAL A 716 -5.60 -35.91 35.30
N LEU A 717 -6.86 -35.57 35.01
CA LEU A 717 -7.67 -36.22 33.99
C LEU A 717 -7.01 -36.13 32.60
N ALA A 718 -6.59 -34.93 32.20
CA ALA A 718 -5.90 -34.72 30.92
C ALA A 718 -4.57 -35.48 30.84
N ARG A 719 -3.82 -35.55 31.96
CA ARG A 719 -2.58 -36.32 32.05
C ARG A 719 -2.85 -37.81 31.88
N CYS A 720 -3.89 -38.35 32.51
CA CYS A 720 -4.29 -39.75 32.32
C CYS A 720 -4.71 -40.06 30.87
N ARG A 721 -5.42 -39.14 30.19
CA ARG A 721 -5.73 -39.27 28.75
C ARG A 721 -4.47 -39.32 27.89
N LEU A 722 -3.49 -38.48 28.21
CA LEU A 722 -2.22 -38.43 27.51
C LEU A 722 -1.38 -39.69 27.71
N THR A 723 -1.25 -40.17 28.95
CA THR A 723 -0.49 -41.41 29.22
C THR A 723 -1.08 -42.60 28.49
N LEU A 724 -2.40 -42.67 28.38
CA LEU A 724 -3.08 -43.71 27.60
C LEU A 724 -2.79 -43.56 26.10
N ALA A 725 -2.90 -42.34 25.56
CA ALA A 725 -2.62 -42.06 24.15
C ALA A 725 -1.15 -42.28 23.76
N GLN A 726 -0.21 -42.19 24.71
CA GLN A 726 1.22 -42.45 24.48
C GLN A 726 1.54 -43.95 24.32
N GLN A 727 0.81 -44.82 25.03
CA GLN A 727 0.96 -46.27 24.84
C GLN A 727 0.30 -46.72 23.55
N ASP A 728 -0.92 -46.26 23.29
CA ASP A 728 -1.68 -46.60 22.09
C ASP A 728 -2.07 -45.34 21.30
N SER A 729 -1.31 -45.03 20.25
CA SER A 729 -1.54 -43.85 19.42
C SER A 729 -2.94 -43.81 18.78
N SER A 730 -3.53 -44.97 18.46
CA SER A 730 -4.88 -45.10 17.93
C SER A 730 -5.98 -44.85 18.97
N ALA A 731 -5.66 -44.99 20.26
CA ALA A 731 -6.61 -44.77 21.35
C ALA A 731 -6.78 -43.28 21.71
N ALA A 732 -5.98 -42.37 21.13
CA ALA A 732 -6.00 -40.95 21.45
C ALA A 732 -7.39 -40.30 21.27
N ALA A 733 -8.12 -40.67 20.22
CA ALA A 733 -9.46 -40.14 19.96
C ALA A 733 -10.47 -40.56 21.05
N ILE A 734 -10.39 -41.83 21.47
CA ILE A 734 -11.27 -42.44 22.48
C ILE A 734 -10.93 -41.86 23.87
N ALA A 735 -9.64 -41.78 24.19
CA ALA A 735 -9.14 -41.18 25.43
C ALA A 735 -9.58 -39.73 25.58
N GLY A 736 -9.53 -38.94 24.49
CA GLY A 736 -9.92 -37.54 24.48
C GLY A 736 -11.40 -37.28 24.82
N SER A 737 -12.29 -38.24 24.57
CA SER A 737 -13.73 -38.14 24.89
C SER A 737 -14.15 -38.83 26.19
N ALA A 738 -13.30 -39.70 26.72
CA ALA A 738 -13.65 -40.56 27.86
C ALA A 738 -13.85 -39.76 29.15
N SER A 739 -14.89 -40.11 29.93
CA SER A 739 -15.10 -39.57 31.28
C SER A 739 -14.07 -40.13 32.26
N ALA A 740 -13.99 -39.59 33.48
CA ALA A 740 -13.08 -40.12 34.50
C ALA A 740 -13.31 -41.61 34.77
N VAL A 741 -14.57 -42.07 34.77
CA VAL A 741 -14.94 -43.48 34.96
C VAL A 741 -14.49 -44.34 33.78
N ASP A 742 -14.72 -43.86 32.56
CA ASP A 742 -14.32 -44.59 31.35
C ASP A 742 -12.80 -44.70 31.25
N ILE A 743 -12.07 -43.64 31.62
CA ILE A 743 -10.60 -43.63 31.63
C ILE A 743 -10.06 -44.65 32.62
N VAL A 744 -10.67 -44.82 33.80
CA VAL A 744 -10.27 -45.90 34.73
C VAL A 744 -10.38 -47.25 34.05
N SER A 745 -11.48 -47.53 33.35
CA SER A 745 -11.64 -48.82 32.64
C SER A 745 -10.61 -49.02 31.52
N LEU A 746 -10.29 -47.97 30.76
CA LEU A 746 -9.32 -48.01 29.67
C LEU A 746 -7.88 -48.13 30.19
N LEU A 747 -7.53 -47.45 31.28
CA LEU A 747 -6.21 -47.58 31.95
C LEU A 747 -6.01 -49.00 32.49
N VAL A 748 -7.05 -49.60 33.06
CA VAL A 748 -7.04 -50.99 33.54
C VAL A 748 -6.83 -51.98 32.39
N GLN A 749 -7.49 -51.76 31.24
CA GLN A 749 -7.26 -52.57 30.03
C GLN A 749 -5.82 -52.44 29.52
N ALA A 750 -5.27 -51.22 29.48
CA ALA A 750 -3.87 -50.96 29.09
C ALA A 750 -2.86 -51.55 30.11
N GLY A 751 -3.23 -51.65 31.39
CA GLY A 751 -2.36 -52.14 32.47
C GLY A 751 -1.60 -51.05 33.21
N LEU A 752 -2.08 -49.81 33.14
CA LEU A 752 -1.54 -48.63 33.83
C LEU A 752 -2.21 -48.44 35.21
N PHE A 753 -2.00 -49.40 36.11
CA PHE A 753 -2.71 -49.49 37.37
C PHE A 753 -2.37 -48.37 38.37
N ASP A 754 -1.12 -47.93 38.48
CA ASP A 754 -0.79 -46.79 39.36
C ASP A 754 -1.54 -45.51 38.97
N THR A 755 -1.60 -45.25 37.66
CA THR A 755 -2.29 -44.06 37.16
C THR A 755 -3.80 -44.17 37.40
N ALA A 756 -4.37 -45.37 37.27
CA ALA A 756 -5.78 -45.62 37.56
C ALA A 756 -6.09 -45.44 39.06
N LEU A 757 -5.23 -45.93 39.95
CA LEU A 757 -5.36 -45.72 41.40
C LEU A 757 -5.34 -44.22 41.74
N SER A 758 -4.37 -43.47 41.20
CA SER A 758 -4.28 -42.02 41.42
C SER A 758 -5.49 -41.25 40.88
N LEU A 759 -6.09 -41.72 39.78
CA LEU A 759 -7.30 -41.13 39.21
C LEU A 759 -8.52 -41.43 40.10
N CYS A 760 -8.63 -42.66 40.62
CA CYS A 760 -9.70 -43.01 41.55
C CYS A 760 -9.62 -42.21 42.86
N GLU A 761 -8.43 -41.98 43.41
CA GLU A 761 -8.24 -41.15 44.61
C GLU A 761 -8.59 -39.68 44.36
N THR A 762 -8.21 -39.11 43.21
CA THR A 762 -8.47 -37.70 42.90
C THR A 762 -9.95 -37.39 42.62
N PHE A 763 -10.68 -38.35 42.04
CA PHE A 763 -12.11 -38.23 41.74
C PHE A 763 -13.04 -38.93 42.76
N ASN A 764 -12.49 -39.52 43.83
CA ASN A 764 -13.22 -40.35 44.80
C ASN A 764 -14.06 -41.47 44.14
N LEU A 765 -13.49 -42.18 43.16
CA LEU A 765 -14.12 -43.30 42.45
C LEU A 765 -13.84 -44.64 43.16
N SER A 766 -14.63 -45.67 42.87
CA SER A 766 -14.41 -47.01 43.41
C SER A 766 -13.12 -47.64 42.86
N LEU A 767 -12.31 -48.20 43.75
CA LEU A 767 -11.07 -48.91 43.38
C LEU A 767 -11.33 -50.35 42.89
N THR A 768 -12.55 -50.86 43.05
CA THR A 768 -12.91 -52.25 42.69
C THR A 768 -12.58 -52.63 41.24
N PRO A 769 -12.84 -51.80 40.21
CA PRO A 769 -12.53 -52.19 38.82
C PRO A 769 -11.03 -52.34 38.56
N VAL A 770 -10.20 -51.62 39.31
CA VAL A 770 -8.73 -51.68 39.20
C VAL A 770 -8.23 -53.03 39.71
N PHE A 771 -8.70 -53.46 40.88
CA PHE A 771 -8.32 -54.74 41.47
C PHE A 771 -8.87 -55.94 40.67
N GLU A 772 -10.10 -55.87 40.17
CA GLU A 772 -10.67 -56.92 39.29
C GLU A 772 -9.87 -57.08 38.00
N GLY A 773 -9.52 -55.97 37.35
CA GLY A 773 -8.75 -55.99 36.12
C GLY A 773 -7.32 -56.48 36.33
N LEU A 774 -6.69 -56.14 37.45
CA LEU A 774 -5.35 -56.61 37.80
C LEU A 774 -5.35 -58.11 38.11
N ALA A 775 -6.32 -58.58 38.88
CA ALA A 775 -6.53 -60.01 39.13
C ALA A 775 -6.75 -60.78 37.82
N PHE A 776 -7.58 -60.24 36.92
CA PHE A 776 -7.82 -60.84 35.61
C PHE A 776 -6.56 -60.91 34.74
N LYS A 777 -5.70 -59.87 34.74
CA LYS A 777 -4.40 -59.92 34.05
C LYS A 777 -3.46 -60.95 34.66
N CYS A 778 -3.42 -61.08 36.00
CA CYS A 778 -2.63 -62.12 36.68
C CYS A 778 -3.06 -63.53 36.26
N ILE A 779 -4.38 -63.80 36.23
CA ILE A 779 -4.95 -65.06 35.73
C ILE A 779 -4.52 -65.30 34.28
N LYS A 780 -4.68 -64.31 33.39
CA LYS A 780 -4.33 -64.45 31.97
C LYS A 780 -2.85 -64.76 31.77
N LEU A 781 -1.96 -64.23 32.60
CA LEU A 781 -0.53 -64.52 32.55
C LEU A 781 -0.18 -65.93 33.05
N GLN A 782 -0.87 -66.42 34.07
CA GLN A 782 -0.66 -67.75 34.63
C GLN A 782 -1.00 -68.88 33.63
N TYR A 783 -1.97 -68.65 32.74
CA TYR A 783 -2.41 -69.61 31.72
C TYR A 783 -2.05 -69.18 30.28
N GLY A 784 -1.23 -68.14 30.13
CA GLY A 784 -0.85 -67.57 28.83
C GLY A 784 0.34 -68.28 28.17
N SER A 785 0.50 -68.09 26.87
CA SER A 785 1.69 -68.54 26.12
C SER A 785 2.93 -67.68 26.45
N ASP A 786 4.14 -68.16 26.11
CA ASP A 786 5.41 -67.42 26.35
C ASP A 786 5.43 -66.00 25.73
N GLN A 787 4.68 -65.78 24.65
CA GLN A 787 4.52 -64.44 24.05
C GLN A 787 3.80 -63.47 25.00
N ASN A 788 2.78 -63.93 25.73
CA ASN A 788 2.07 -63.13 26.71
C ASN A 788 2.97 -62.76 27.90
N GLN A 789 3.95 -63.61 28.25
CA GLN A 789 4.93 -63.30 29.30
C GLN A 789 5.89 -62.17 28.87
N ASN A 790 6.31 -62.14 27.61
CA ASN A 790 7.15 -61.05 27.09
C ASN A 790 6.37 -59.73 27.00
N GLU A 791 5.12 -59.76 26.57
CA GLU A 791 4.25 -58.57 26.56
C GLU A 791 3.89 -58.09 27.98
N ALA A 792 3.91 -58.98 28.97
CA ALA A 792 3.62 -58.64 30.36
C ALA A 792 4.59 -57.61 30.94
N TRP A 793 5.87 -57.73 30.59
CA TRP A 793 6.91 -56.82 31.05
C TRP A 793 6.68 -55.37 30.61
N ASN A 794 6.01 -55.15 29.48
CA ASN A 794 5.70 -53.81 28.98
C ASN A 794 4.72 -53.07 29.92
N TRP A 795 3.71 -53.74 30.46
CA TRP A 795 2.77 -53.10 31.39
C TRP A 795 3.24 -53.20 32.85
N LEU A 796 4.00 -54.23 33.23
CA LEU A 796 4.59 -54.33 34.58
C LEU A 796 5.61 -53.23 34.84
N SER A 797 6.48 -52.93 33.87
CA SER A 797 7.46 -51.84 33.96
C SER A 797 6.84 -50.44 34.01
N ALA A 798 5.61 -50.29 33.53
CA ALA A 798 4.87 -49.04 33.59
C ALA A 798 4.29 -48.74 34.98
N ASN A 799 4.38 -49.68 35.92
CA ASN A 799 3.91 -49.55 37.30
C ASN A 799 5.08 -49.63 38.31
N GLN A 800 4.88 -49.08 39.51
CA GLN A 800 5.83 -49.04 40.61
C GLN A 800 5.93 -50.41 41.28
N LEU A 801 6.87 -51.21 40.78
CA LEU A 801 7.17 -52.53 41.34
C LEU A 801 7.78 -52.42 42.75
N PRO A 802 7.29 -53.20 43.74
CA PRO A 802 7.84 -53.22 45.09
C PRO A 802 9.20 -53.93 45.09
N SER A 803 10.29 -53.16 45.04
CA SER A 803 11.70 -53.61 45.12
C SER A 803 12.10 -54.73 44.14
N LEU A 804 12.95 -54.38 43.17
CA LEU A 804 13.63 -55.32 42.26
C LEU A 804 14.52 -56.30 43.03
N ILE A 805 13.96 -57.39 43.54
CA ILE A 805 14.75 -58.57 43.91
C ILE A 805 14.96 -59.34 42.62
N THR A 806 16.00 -58.98 41.86
CA THR A 806 16.48 -59.74 40.70
C THR A 806 17.17 -61.02 41.19
N THR A 807 16.40 -61.98 41.67
CA THR A 807 16.83 -63.38 41.63
C THR A 807 16.68 -63.86 40.19
N LYS A 808 17.62 -64.66 39.67
CA LYS A 808 17.68 -65.11 38.27
C LYS A 808 16.48 -65.97 37.78
N GLU A 809 15.39 -66.01 38.53
CA GLU A 809 14.26 -66.93 38.36
C GLU A 809 12.88 -66.29 38.70
N SER A 810 12.72 -64.96 38.77
CA SER A 810 11.36 -64.38 38.87
C SER A 810 10.69 -64.34 37.50
N SER A 811 9.59 -65.08 37.36
CA SER A 811 8.74 -65.02 36.17
C SER A 811 7.87 -63.75 36.19
N ALA A 812 7.42 -63.26 35.02
CA ALA A 812 6.52 -62.11 34.94
C ALA A 812 5.22 -62.32 35.74
N THR A 813 4.78 -63.58 35.86
CA THR A 813 3.65 -64.00 36.69
C THR A 813 3.89 -63.73 38.18
N ASP A 814 5.06 -64.06 38.71
CA ASP A 814 5.38 -63.85 40.13
C ASP A 814 5.40 -62.38 40.49
N GLU A 815 5.91 -61.53 39.59
CA GLU A 815 5.96 -60.09 39.80
C GLU A 815 4.58 -59.43 39.71
N ALA A 816 3.70 -59.91 38.82
CA ALA A 816 2.31 -59.46 38.75
C ALA A 816 1.54 -59.78 40.05
N TRP A 817 1.72 -60.98 40.62
CA TRP A 817 1.11 -61.37 41.89
C TRP A 817 1.66 -60.58 43.08
N ARG A 818 2.97 -60.30 43.12
CA ARG A 818 3.57 -59.42 44.14
C ARG A 818 3.05 -57.99 44.06
N LEU A 819 2.86 -57.48 42.84
CA LEU A 819 2.28 -56.15 42.63
C LEU A 819 0.84 -56.10 43.17
N LEU A 820 0.01 -57.11 42.88
CA LEU A 820 -1.35 -57.23 43.44
C LEU A 820 -1.33 -57.23 44.98
N ALA A 821 -0.45 -58.03 45.59
CA ALA A 821 -0.30 -58.09 47.05
C ALA A 821 0.06 -56.71 47.63
N SER A 822 1.02 -56.01 47.02
CA SER A 822 1.46 -54.70 47.50
C SER A 822 0.37 -53.62 47.40
N TYR A 823 -0.50 -53.68 46.39
CA TYR A 823 -1.60 -52.72 46.25
C TYR A 823 -2.71 -52.99 47.26
N LEU A 824 -3.01 -54.26 47.55
CA LEU A 824 -3.98 -54.63 48.58
C LEU A 824 -3.50 -54.22 49.98
N GLU A 825 -2.20 -54.31 50.25
CA GLU A 825 -1.60 -53.82 51.51
C GLU A 825 -1.64 -52.29 51.63
N LYS A 826 -1.33 -51.57 50.54
CA LYS A 826 -1.32 -50.09 50.52
C LYS A 826 -2.71 -49.47 50.65
N HIS A 827 -3.76 -50.14 50.18
CA HIS A 827 -5.13 -49.63 50.18
C HIS A 827 -6.09 -50.50 51.02
N PRO A 828 -6.07 -50.37 52.36
CA PRO A 828 -6.99 -51.10 53.22
C PRO A 828 -8.43 -50.58 53.11
N SER A 829 -9.38 -51.46 52.80
CA SER A 829 -10.82 -51.16 52.75
C SER A 829 -11.57 -51.68 53.97
N GLN A 830 -12.70 -51.05 54.31
CA GLN A 830 -13.64 -51.60 55.31
C GLN A 830 -14.07 -53.02 54.91
N ASN A 831 -13.96 -53.98 55.86
CA ASN A 831 -14.27 -55.40 55.67
C ASN A 831 -13.49 -56.10 54.52
N ALA A 832 -12.31 -55.61 54.16
CA ALA A 832 -11.47 -56.19 53.10
C ALA A 832 -12.24 -56.41 51.77
N GLN A 833 -13.13 -55.49 51.40
CA GLN A 833 -13.91 -55.53 50.15
C GLN A 833 -13.03 -55.73 48.91
N HIS A 834 -11.83 -55.15 48.85
CA HIS A 834 -10.92 -55.36 47.72
C HIS A 834 -10.38 -56.80 47.66
N HIS A 835 -10.08 -57.41 48.80
CA HIS A 835 -9.65 -58.82 48.87
C HIS A 835 -10.78 -59.75 48.44
N ARG A 836 -12.01 -59.49 48.93
CA ARG A 836 -13.22 -60.21 48.52
C ARG A 836 -13.41 -60.19 47.00
N CYS A 837 -13.28 -59.01 46.41
CA CYS A 837 -13.47 -58.74 44.99
C CYS A 837 -12.44 -59.49 44.12
N VAL A 838 -11.17 -59.51 44.54
CA VAL A 838 -10.13 -60.32 43.89
C VAL A 838 -10.44 -61.81 44.01
N ILE A 839 -10.77 -62.32 45.21
CA ILE A 839 -11.07 -63.74 45.43
C ILE A 839 -12.28 -64.17 44.58
N ASP A 840 -13.36 -63.40 44.60
CA ASP A 840 -14.55 -63.64 43.77
C ASP A 840 -14.18 -63.73 42.28
N ARG A 841 -13.30 -62.83 41.80
CA ARG A 841 -12.81 -62.87 40.42
C ARG A 841 -11.97 -64.11 40.12
N LEU A 842 -11.09 -64.56 41.03
CA LEU A 842 -10.29 -65.78 40.86
C LEU A 842 -11.18 -67.02 40.78
N LEU A 843 -12.15 -67.13 41.70
CA LEU A 843 -13.07 -68.26 41.76
C LEU A 843 -14.00 -68.31 40.54
N SER A 844 -14.46 -67.16 40.03
CA SER A 844 -15.26 -67.10 38.79
C SER A 844 -14.53 -67.64 37.55
N HIS A 845 -13.20 -67.65 37.56
CA HIS A 845 -12.36 -68.19 36.49
C HIS A 845 -11.84 -69.60 36.79
N GLY A 846 -12.26 -70.22 37.90
CA GLY A 846 -11.84 -71.57 38.29
C GLY A 846 -10.37 -71.66 38.75
N VAL A 847 -9.76 -70.55 39.16
CA VAL A 847 -8.37 -70.50 39.61
C VAL A 847 -8.31 -70.56 41.14
N PRO A 848 -7.51 -71.47 41.74
CA PRO A 848 -7.36 -71.51 43.19
C PRO A 848 -6.70 -70.21 43.70
N ALA A 849 -7.26 -69.62 44.76
CA ALA A 849 -6.73 -68.40 45.35
C ALA A 849 -5.39 -68.68 46.08
N PRO A 850 -4.37 -67.82 45.97
CA PRO A 850 -3.10 -68.00 46.66
C PRO A 850 -3.25 -67.99 48.20
N ASP A 851 -2.43 -68.79 48.88
CA ASP A 851 -2.49 -68.94 50.35
C ASP A 851 -2.32 -67.63 51.11
N TRP A 852 -1.44 -66.75 50.63
CA TRP A 852 -1.22 -65.43 51.25
C TRP A 852 -2.49 -64.55 51.22
N LEU A 853 -3.28 -64.63 50.14
CA LEU A 853 -4.51 -63.86 49.97
C LEU A 853 -5.64 -64.44 50.82
N LEU A 854 -5.73 -65.78 50.87
CA LEU A 854 -6.70 -66.48 51.70
C LEU A 854 -6.43 -66.25 53.19
N ASN A 855 -5.18 -66.30 53.63
CA ASN A 855 -4.81 -66.04 55.03
C ASN A 855 -5.12 -64.60 55.43
N ALA A 856 -4.77 -63.62 54.58
CA ALA A 856 -5.11 -62.22 54.82
C ALA A 856 -6.63 -61.98 54.87
N TYR A 857 -7.44 -62.69 54.09
CA TYR A 857 -8.89 -62.56 54.10
C TYR A 857 -9.56 -63.32 55.26
N LYS A 858 -9.04 -64.50 55.64
CA LYS A 858 -9.49 -65.30 56.79
C LYS A 858 -9.39 -64.51 58.09
N GLU A 859 -8.34 -63.70 58.25
CA GLU A 859 -8.16 -62.81 59.41
C GLU A 859 -9.25 -61.72 59.53
N VAL A 860 -9.92 -61.35 58.42
CA VAL A 860 -10.88 -60.24 58.40
C VAL A 860 -12.32 -60.71 58.33
N ASP A 861 -12.68 -61.63 57.42
CA ASP A 861 -14.06 -62.10 57.23
C ASP A 861 -14.12 -63.53 56.65
N ALA A 862 -13.87 -64.54 57.50
CA ALA A 862 -14.00 -65.94 57.10
C ALA A 862 -15.43 -66.37 56.74
N ALA A 863 -16.46 -65.69 57.27
CA ALA A 863 -17.86 -66.03 57.02
C ALA A 863 -18.31 -65.63 55.61
N SER A 864 -17.76 -64.56 55.02
CA SER A 864 -17.98 -64.27 53.60
C SER A 864 -17.15 -65.14 52.67
N LEU A 865 -15.94 -65.58 53.07
CA LEU A 865 -15.16 -66.55 52.31
C LEU A 865 -15.89 -67.89 52.16
N LEU A 866 -16.50 -68.40 53.24
CA LEU A 866 -17.37 -69.58 53.20
C LEU A 866 -18.51 -69.42 52.18
N ARG A 867 -19.16 -68.25 52.16
CA ARG A 867 -20.23 -67.94 51.21
C ARG A 867 -19.73 -67.89 49.77
N LEU A 868 -18.51 -67.39 49.54
CA LEU A 868 -17.90 -67.40 48.21
C LEU A 868 -17.63 -68.84 47.73
N TYR A 869 -17.05 -69.70 48.57
CA TYR A 869 -16.85 -71.11 48.18
C TYR A 869 -18.15 -71.85 47.88
N LEU A 870 -19.21 -71.59 48.65
CA LEU A 870 -20.54 -72.13 48.39
C LEU A 870 -21.14 -71.61 47.07
N ASN A 871 -20.93 -70.34 46.73
CA ASN A 871 -21.44 -69.76 45.49
C ASN A 871 -20.79 -70.34 44.22
N TYR A 872 -19.57 -70.87 44.32
CA TYR A 872 -18.81 -71.47 43.21
C TYR A 872 -18.72 -73.00 43.30
N ASP A 873 -19.57 -73.65 44.11
CA ASP A 873 -19.65 -75.12 44.31
C ASP A 873 -18.33 -75.80 44.75
N LEU A 874 -17.44 -75.07 45.43
CA LEU A 874 -16.19 -75.60 45.99
C LEU A 874 -16.43 -76.22 47.38
N LEU A 875 -17.17 -77.34 47.39
CA LEU A 875 -17.65 -77.99 48.62
C LEU A 875 -16.51 -78.52 49.50
N ASP A 876 -15.43 -79.05 48.92
CA ASP A 876 -14.30 -79.60 49.66
C ASP A 876 -13.54 -78.50 50.43
N SER A 877 -13.16 -77.41 49.73
CA SER A 877 -12.50 -76.25 50.35
C SER A 877 -13.39 -75.52 51.35
N ALA A 878 -14.72 -75.51 51.13
CA ALA A 878 -15.67 -74.99 52.10
C ALA A 878 -15.73 -75.86 53.37
N ALA A 879 -15.71 -77.19 53.24
CA ALA A 879 -15.69 -78.11 54.38
C ALA A 879 -14.41 -77.99 55.19
N GLU A 880 -13.25 -77.91 54.52
CA GLU A 880 -11.95 -77.65 55.16
C GLU A 880 -11.97 -76.31 55.92
N LEU A 881 -12.49 -75.25 55.31
CA LEU A 881 -12.60 -73.95 55.96
C LEU A 881 -13.53 -73.97 57.19
N VAL A 882 -14.66 -74.68 57.16
CA VAL A 882 -15.53 -74.84 58.34
C VAL A 882 -14.81 -75.59 59.45
N MET A 883 -14.10 -76.68 59.12
CA MET A 883 -13.36 -77.47 60.10
C MET A 883 -12.24 -76.63 60.74
N GLU A 884 -11.46 -75.91 59.94
CA GLU A 884 -10.45 -74.97 60.44
C GLU A 884 -11.06 -73.85 61.28
N TYR A 885 -12.21 -73.30 60.87
CA TYR A 885 -12.87 -72.21 61.61
C TYR A 885 -13.44 -72.69 62.94
N VAL A 886 -13.97 -73.91 63.01
CA VAL A 886 -14.41 -74.54 64.27
C VAL A 886 -13.21 -74.87 65.17
N ASP A 887 -12.12 -75.41 64.64
CA ASP A 887 -10.90 -75.66 65.40
C ASP A 887 -10.26 -74.36 65.94
N ALA A 888 -10.31 -73.28 65.16
CA ALA A 888 -9.89 -71.94 65.56
C ALA A 888 -10.72 -71.40 66.73
N LEU A 889 -12.04 -71.59 66.69
CA LEU A 889 -12.93 -71.24 67.79
C LEU A 889 -12.65 -72.05 69.06
N LEU A 890 -12.29 -73.34 68.91
CA LEU A 890 -11.89 -74.24 69.99
C LEU A 890 -10.46 -73.97 70.51
N GLY A 891 -9.75 -73.00 69.93
CA GLY A 891 -8.45 -72.49 70.42
C GLY A 891 -7.22 -72.93 69.62
N LYS A 892 -7.37 -73.72 68.55
CA LYS A 892 -6.26 -74.12 67.69
C LYS A 892 -6.15 -73.18 66.49
N GLY A 893 -5.12 -72.34 66.46
CA GLY A 893 -4.90 -71.45 65.30
C GLY A 893 -5.86 -70.25 65.22
N HIS A 894 -6.44 -69.83 66.36
CA HIS A 894 -7.37 -68.69 66.45
C HIS A 894 -6.81 -67.36 65.88
N GLN A 895 -5.48 -67.22 65.84
CA GLN A 895 -4.78 -66.06 65.26
C GLN A 895 -4.99 -65.94 63.75
N TYR A 896 -5.08 -67.05 63.03
CA TYR A 896 -5.28 -67.07 61.57
C TYR A 896 -6.67 -66.61 61.11
N PHE A 897 -7.62 -66.49 62.05
CA PHE A 897 -8.99 -66.05 61.80
C PHE A 897 -9.31 -64.70 62.45
N GLY A 898 -8.30 -63.97 62.93
CA GLY A 898 -8.48 -62.67 63.58
C GLY A 898 -9.29 -62.73 64.89
N ILE A 899 -9.42 -63.91 65.50
CA ILE A 899 -10.21 -64.11 66.72
C ILE A 899 -9.34 -63.76 67.94
N PRO A 900 -9.67 -62.71 68.71
CA PRO A 900 -8.80 -62.21 69.79
C PRO A 900 -8.73 -63.15 70.99
N THR A 901 -9.82 -63.87 71.29
CA THR A 901 -9.89 -64.86 72.37
C THR A 901 -10.71 -66.07 71.91
N PRO A 902 -10.24 -67.31 72.14
CA PRO A 902 -11.02 -68.51 71.82
C PRO A 902 -12.27 -68.65 72.71
N LEU A 903 -13.18 -69.55 72.35
CA LEU A 903 -14.42 -69.78 73.11
C LEU A 903 -14.10 -70.16 74.56
N SER A 904 -14.47 -69.27 75.49
CA SER A 904 -14.41 -69.44 76.94
C SER A 904 -15.71 -68.93 77.54
N ALA A 905 -16.12 -69.48 78.68
CA ALA A 905 -17.36 -69.08 79.38
C ALA A 905 -17.40 -67.59 79.77
N THR A 906 -16.25 -66.90 79.75
CA THR A 906 -16.09 -65.48 80.10
C THR A 906 -15.84 -64.57 78.89
N ALA A 907 -15.74 -65.11 77.68
CA ALA A 907 -15.45 -64.36 76.45
C ALA A 907 -16.75 -63.88 75.77
N PRO A 908 -16.70 -62.81 74.95
CA PRO A 908 -17.86 -62.36 74.17
C PRO A 908 -18.36 -63.47 73.21
N PRO A 909 -19.68 -63.54 72.94
CA PRO A 909 -20.24 -64.57 72.06
C PRO A 909 -19.72 -64.40 70.63
N ILE A 910 -19.15 -65.48 70.07
CA ILE A 910 -18.68 -65.53 68.68
C ILE A 910 -19.75 -66.23 67.84
N TRP A 911 -20.10 -65.64 66.69
CA TRP A 911 -21.17 -66.13 65.82
C TRP A 911 -20.60 -66.88 64.62
N LEU A 912 -21.04 -68.14 64.47
CA LEU A 912 -20.81 -68.93 63.26
C LEU A 912 -21.90 -68.62 62.21
N PRO A 913 -21.57 -68.67 60.91
CA PRO A 913 -22.55 -68.53 59.83
C PRO A 913 -23.35 -69.83 59.69
N TYR A 914 -24.24 -70.11 60.66
CA TYR A 914 -25.02 -71.36 60.74
C TYR A 914 -25.79 -71.65 59.46
N THR A 915 -26.38 -70.63 58.82
CA THR A 915 -27.12 -70.79 57.56
C THR A 915 -26.25 -71.30 56.42
N SER A 916 -25.02 -70.81 56.30
CA SER A 916 -24.07 -71.25 55.28
C SER A 916 -23.50 -72.63 55.59
N ILE A 917 -23.31 -72.97 56.87
CA ILE A 917 -22.89 -74.30 57.30
C ILE A 917 -23.99 -75.34 57.04
N ASP A 918 -25.25 -74.99 57.31
CA ASP A 918 -26.41 -75.85 57.03
C ASP A 918 -26.57 -76.09 55.52
N GLN A 919 -26.35 -75.06 54.70
CA GLN A 919 -26.31 -75.18 53.23
C GLN A 919 -25.18 -76.10 52.77
N LEU A 920 -23.97 -75.96 53.32
CA LEU A 920 -22.85 -76.85 53.02
C LEU A 920 -23.18 -78.30 53.37
N LEU A 921 -23.73 -78.55 54.56
CA LEU A 921 -24.13 -79.87 55.02
C LEU A 921 -25.25 -80.48 54.15
N HIS A 922 -26.13 -79.65 53.58
CA HIS A 922 -27.15 -80.11 52.64
C HIS A 922 -26.52 -80.52 51.30
N ASN A 923 -25.68 -79.67 50.71
CA ASN A 923 -25.01 -79.95 49.43
C ASN A 923 -24.06 -81.16 49.52
N LEU A 924 -23.37 -81.34 50.65
CA LEU A 924 -22.54 -82.53 50.91
C LEU A 924 -23.36 -83.83 51.06
N LYS A 925 -24.62 -83.74 51.54
CA LYS A 925 -25.53 -84.89 51.60
C LYS A 925 -26.09 -85.26 50.24
N GLU A 926 -26.36 -84.29 49.37
CA GLU A 926 -26.82 -84.55 47.99
C GLU A 926 -25.72 -85.17 47.13
N SER A 927 -24.47 -84.68 47.22
CA SER A 927 -23.32 -85.24 46.47
C SER A 927 -22.92 -86.68 46.86
N GLN A 928 -23.32 -87.16 48.04
CA GLN A 928 -23.14 -88.56 48.46
C GLN A 928 -24.15 -89.53 47.84
N THR A 929 -25.19 -89.05 47.13
CA THR A 929 -26.07 -89.93 46.34
C THR A 929 -25.50 -90.13 44.93
N PRO A 930 -25.16 -91.35 44.51
CA PRO A 930 -24.56 -91.57 43.19
C PRO A 930 -25.61 -91.31 42.08
N ASN A 931 -25.34 -90.29 41.25
CA ASN A 931 -26.00 -90.10 39.96
C ASN A 931 -25.63 -91.28 39.03
N ASN A 932 -26.44 -92.34 39.07
CA ASN A 932 -26.58 -93.26 37.96
C ASN A 932 -27.57 -92.63 36.96
N LEU A 933 -27.06 -92.06 35.86
CA LEU A 933 -27.59 -92.12 34.48
C LEU A 933 -26.85 -91.07 33.61
N GLN A 934 -26.62 -91.47 32.36
CA GLN A 934 -25.74 -90.90 31.32
C GLN A 934 -25.89 -89.40 31.02
#